data_AF-W1QJ33-F1
#
_entry.id   AF-W1QJ33-F1
#
_cell.length_a   1.000
_cell.length_b   1.000
_cell.length_c   1.000
_cell.angle_alpha   90.00
_cell.angle_beta   90.00
_cell.angle_gamma   90.00
#
_symmetry.space_group_name_H-M   'P 1'
#
loop_
_entity.id
_entity.type
_entity.pdbx_description
1 polymer ?
#
loop_
_entity_poly.entity_id
_entity_poly.type
_entity_poly.pdbx_seq_one_letter_code
_entity_poly.pdbx_strand_id
1 'polypeptide(L)'
;MLQRNMAQKTSIENGSPVKRGSITNSSFDETFDVLNDDNRDDRVFRGADILPDFSDNDTEPIVRDAKNNVFVEDGSNLLRKQHDQVQNLQEENLNLRIELLTLRKYLEGQPKDKVDIINQNVELSQENVNLRDRVEALQQQLRDEDKENLRSHNKKQLRHYEQEIEKYEVQLRDFEHVKRELEAERQRAEKNEDRALDLEQEVHTLMDEKDQLQASREKLEAELRALHSRLEDLQDNIDDQSHSKSKIDDLVDNLNDANKFIDEIGDKLEQKTSENTELKRKIESLESKNEELKSKNHRLSEILDQLKDEIRHLEDRRSNSTIRKLEDENRDLRQEVEELFNRHQQDTKTITNLQLELRKLESETADQMGNESYIDAVEEEKNTLYDNIIKLNEKLKDAEHKCKRLQRELEAKGKDLEDRELELQRLRKLDRGSSRNDMMDTVEELQNKLIQERNKFVNEIDKMDSKFVSEKNELYDTIEKLQREKLEIIEDFEKIQREYNNLLDKMHDSRASSELQDLERDFKKLSFSYATKCQELEDVRYESDSLVRDLKDELSYKEAEMKRLQSRIEQMTAEIDKQTGLHKSENKLQLRELMEDKRLLEEKYSDCLRENNRLRRQLESIKARDDLEKPDSLEMKELRRECDTLKTELSMKTKELAELNWKLDDALEERKQLVESISSLDSDQQRVSEENLKLTTELEDLKYKLNSRGLRKELELKDMEIKKLVDDYNEMKNDLLNRYDALRKEKNALSQELDEMRAKLERSKAAQEVLLSKQMKKTEYPLSPVSPQRSPRSRDHSSDPRVNLLESQKQLFKIKLQQYKDCNSDLKFVANFLTRELESKERVVASLQKLGGISKEKPQRTFRAVALAVLASVRFKTRLEQLKQKMLEEQHVKKAIGRYKEETVDV
;
A
#
# COMPACT_ATOMS: atom_id res chain seq x y z
N MET A 1 -28.14 11.81 -33.62
CA MET A 1 -29.23 12.65 -33.08
C MET A 1 -29.08 12.70 -31.57
N LEU A 2 -28.99 13.92 -30.99
CA LEU A 2 -29.18 14.34 -29.58
C LEU A 2 -28.45 13.55 -28.47
N GLN A 3 -27.69 14.10 -27.51
CA GLN A 3 -27.15 15.44 -27.21
C GLN A 3 -26.23 15.29 -25.96
N ARG A 4 -25.08 16.00 -25.93
CA ARG A 4 -24.32 16.58 -24.77
C ARG A 4 -24.02 15.66 -23.55
N ASN A 5 -22.79 15.26 -23.19
CA ASN A 5 -21.45 15.90 -23.08
C ASN A 5 -21.38 17.19 -22.23
N MET A 6 -20.93 17.07 -20.97
CA MET A 6 -19.92 17.88 -20.22
C MET A 6 -19.60 17.09 -18.93
N ALA A 7 -18.41 16.56 -18.60
CA ALA A 7 -17.03 17.07 -18.61
C ALA A 7 -16.77 18.24 -17.65
N GLN A 8 -16.32 17.93 -16.42
CA GLN A 8 -15.46 18.81 -15.62
C GLN A 8 -14.24 18.01 -15.17
N LYS A 9 -13.09 18.42 -15.71
CA LYS A 9 -11.74 18.03 -15.29
C LYS A 9 -11.23 19.06 -14.29
N THR A 10 -10.67 18.54 -13.21
CA THR A 10 -9.75 19.20 -12.29
C THR A 10 -8.43 19.53 -12.99
N SER A 11 -7.80 20.65 -12.63
CA SER A 11 -6.36 20.87 -12.81
C SER A 11 -5.86 21.87 -11.77
N ILE A 12 -5.08 21.31 -10.85
CA ILE A 12 -4.09 21.96 -9.99
C ILE A 12 -2.88 22.27 -10.89
N GLU A 13 -2.19 23.41 -10.71
CA GLU A 13 -0.72 23.50 -10.57
C GLU A 13 -0.13 24.93 -10.68
N ASN A 14 0.78 25.21 -9.73
CA ASN A 14 2.08 25.90 -9.86
C ASN A 14 2.18 27.44 -10.02
N GLY A 15 2.64 28.11 -8.95
CA GLY A 15 4.09 28.36 -8.78
C GLY A 15 4.69 29.74 -9.15
N SER A 16 5.11 30.47 -8.10
CA SER A 16 6.33 31.32 -8.00
C SER A 16 6.28 32.79 -8.53
N PRO A 17 7.27 33.67 -8.20
CA PRO A 17 7.14 34.76 -7.22
C PRO A 17 7.49 36.14 -7.85
N VAL A 18 7.45 37.26 -7.08
CA VAL A 18 8.40 38.41 -7.14
C VAL A 18 7.91 39.61 -6.28
N LYS A 19 8.90 40.31 -5.71
CA LYS A 19 8.88 41.45 -4.77
C LYS A 19 8.45 42.82 -5.36
N ARG A 20 8.17 43.75 -4.42
CA ARG A 20 8.04 45.24 -4.47
C ARG A 20 6.61 45.69 -4.81
N GLY A 21 5.90 46.53 -4.05
CA GLY A 21 6.26 47.53 -3.05
C GLY A 21 5.91 48.91 -3.61
N SER A 22 4.72 49.45 -3.29
CA SER A 22 4.44 50.90 -3.20
C SER A 22 2.95 51.18 -2.95
N ILE A 23 2.75 52.07 -1.98
CA ILE A 23 1.61 52.93 -1.64
C ILE A 23 0.81 53.42 -2.87
N THR A 24 -0.53 53.41 -2.80
CA THR A 24 -1.45 54.57 -2.91
C THR A 24 -2.93 54.13 -2.96
N ASN A 25 -3.71 54.72 -2.05
CA ASN A 25 -5.12 55.12 -2.09
C ASN A 25 -6.09 54.64 -3.20
N SER A 26 -7.31 54.37 -2.71
CA SER A 26 -8.62 54.87 -3.19
C SER A 26 -9.59 53.87 -3.82
N SER A 27 -10.87 54.21 -3.60
CA SER A 27 -12.15 53.68 -4.12
C SER A 27 -12.77 52.52 -3.33
N PHE A 28 -13.79 52.77 -2.52
CA PHE A 28 -15.23 52.90 -2.89
C PHE A 28 -15.90 51.54 -3.12
N ASP A 29 -16.75 51.16 -2.15
CA ASP A 29 -18.15 50.72 -2.27
C ASP A 29 -18.47 49.54 -1.35
N GLU A 30 -18.93 49.86 -0.14
CA GLU A 30 -19.95 49.08 0.54
C GLU A 30 -21.15 50.00 0.82
N THR A 31 -22.19 49.71 0.06
CA THR A 31 -23.59 50.06 0.27
C THR A 31 -24.04 49.72 1.68
N PHE A 32 -24.52 50.70 2.43
CA PHE A 32 -25.51 50.47 3.47
C PHE A 32 -26.60 51.53 3.39
N ASP A 33 -27.76 51.06 2.95
CA ASP A 33 -29.06 51.71 3.08
C ASP A 33 -29.37 51.96 4.55
N VAL A 34 -29.52 53.22 4.97
CA VAL A 34 -30.44 53.58 6.06
C VAL A 34 -31.18 54.85 5.67
N LEU A 35 -32.48 54.75 5.78
CA LEU A 35 -33.52 55.65 5.33
C LEU A 35 -33.46 57.04 5.99
N ASN A 36 -33.70 58.04 5.16
CA ASN A 36 -34.30 59.32 5.50
C ASN A 36 -35.60 59.13 6.30
N ASP A 37 -35.80 59.92 7.35
CA ASP A 37 -37.00 60.77 7.47
C ASP A 37 -36.80 61.83 8.58
N ASP A 38 -36.43 63.04 8.12
CA ASP A 38 -37.12 64.30 8.37
C ASP A 38 -37.77 64.64 9.73
N ASN A 39 -37.39 65.86 10.17
CA ASN A 39 -38.20 66.97 10.67
C ASN A 39 -38.20 67.32 12.18
N ARG A 40 -37.59 68.51 12.42
CA ARG A 40 -38.04 69.65 13.28
C ARG A 40 -37.78 69.49 14.79
N ASP A 41 -37.19 70.45 15.52
CA ASP A 41 -37.33 71.91 15.44
C ASP A 41 -36.03 72.68 15.74
N ASP A 42 -35.82 73.73 14.95
CA ASP A 42 -34.94 74.87 15.18
C ASP A 42 -35.48 75.79 16.31
N ARG A 43 -34.55 76.47 17.01
CA ARG A 43 -34.58 77.87 17.55
C ARG A 43 -33.51 77.97 18.67
N VAL A 44 -32.59 78.94 18.78
CA VAL A 44 -32.50 80.31 18.26
C VAL A 44 -31.05 80.86 18.43
N PHE A 45 -30.56 81.47 17.35
CA PHE A 45 -29.67 82.64 17.19
C PHE A 45 -28.31 82.78 17.91
N ARG A 46 -27.27 82.77 17.06
CA ARG A 46 -26.12 83.68 17.07
C ARG A 46 -26.33 84.85 16.09
N GLY A 47 -25.64 85.96 16.35
CA GLY A 47 -25.25 86.97 15.36
C GLY A 47 -25.48 88.39 15.88
N ALA A 48 -24.64 89.38 15.63
CA ALA A 48 -23.30 89.46 15.08
C ALA A 48 -22.82 90.92 15.33
N ASP A 49 -21.50 91.08 15.35
CA ASP A 49 -20.70 92.31 15.23
C ASP A 49 -21.33 93.49 14.48
N ILE A 50 -21.19 94.73 15.03
CA ILE A 50 -20.78 95.97 14.32
C ILE A 50 -20.15 96.97 15.33
N LEU A 51 -18.87 97.33 15.09
CA LEU A 51 -18.05 98.42 15.65
C LEU A 51 -18.66 99.84 15.41
N PRO A 52 -18.30 100.93 16.16
CA PRO A 52 -16.96 101.53 16.04
C PRO A 52 -16.35 102.16 17.29
N ASP A 53 -15.08 101.82 17.49
CA ASP A 53 -13.92 102.68 17.71
C ASP A 53 -14.14 104.21 17.69
N PHE A 54 -13.78 104.88 18.80
CA PHE A 54 -13.17 106.22 18.80
C PHE A 54 -12.30 106.39 20.06
N SER A 55 -11.00 106.47 19.82
CA SER A 55 -9.93 106.89 20.71
C SER A 55 -9.97 108.39 21.03
N ASP A 56 -9.47 108.74 22.21
CA ASP A 56 -8.66 109.91 22.58
C ASP A 56 -9.04 111.32 22.06
N ASN A 57 -9.35 112.22 22.99
CA ASN A 57 -8.66 113.51 23.07
C ASN A 57 -8.88 114.25 24.40
N ASP A 58 -7.77 114.80 24.88
CA ASP A 58 -7.60 115.74 25.97
C ASP A 58 -8.51 116.97 25.91
N THR A 59 -8.99 117.46 27.07
CA THR A 59 -8.79 118.85 27.56
C THR A 59 -9.62 119.15 28.82
N GLU A 60 -8.90 119.24 29.95
CA GLU A 60 -8.93 120.19 31.07
C GLU A 60 -10.13 121.14 31.42
N PRO A 61 -10.15 121.67 32.68
CA PRO A 61 -11.33 122.16 33.41
C PRO A 61 -11.44 123.69 33.52
N ILE A 62 -12.64 124.29 33.62
CA ILE A 62 -12.81 125.72 33.99
C ILE A 62 -14.08 126.00 34.83
N VAL A 63 -13.84 126.14 36.14
CA VAL A 63 -14.23 127.19 37.12
C VAL A 63 -15.02 128.46 36.66
N ARG A 64 -16.06 128.82 37.46
CA ARG A 64 -16.54 130.17 37.93
C ARG A 64 -17.79 130.90 37.36
N ASP A 65 -18.61 131.31 38.37
CA ASP A 65 -19.22 132.63 38.66
C ASP A 65 -20.48 133.19 37.94
N ALA A 66 -21.57 133.26 38.73
CA ALA A 66 -22.33 134.44 39.17
C ALA A 66 -22.96 135.49 38.19
N LYS A 67 -24.25 135.78 38.47
CA LYS A 67 -25.00 137.06 38.49
C LYS A 67 -26.16 137.30 37.49
N ASN A 68 -27.30 137.62 38.12
CA ASN A 68 -28.21 138.76 37.88
C ASN A 68 -29.28 138.76 36.74
N ASN A 69 -30.53 138.83 37.23
CA ASN A 69 -31.55 139.88 36.99
C ASN A 69 -32.44 139.90 35.73
N VAL A 70 -33.76 140.08 36.02
CA VAL A 70 -34.66 141.19 35.60
C VAL A 70 -35.80 140.91 34.59
N PHE A 71 -37.02 141.25 35.09
CA PHE A 71 -38.25 141.74 34.45
C PHE A 71 -39.16 140.84 33.60
N VAL A 72 -40.43 140.72 34.02
CA VAL A 72 -41.64 141.07 33.22
C VAL A 72 -42.73 141.62 34.16
N GLU A 73 -43.27 142.78 33.79
CA GLU A 73 -44.31 143.61 34.44
C GLU A 73 -45.60 143.65 33.58
N ASP A 74 -46.64 144.33 34.09
CA ASP A 74 -47.92 144.77 33.47
C ASP A 74 -49.12 143.79 33.44
N GLY A 75 -50.38 144.19 33.70
CA GLY A 75 -50.96 145.50 34.01
C GLY A 75 -52.48 145.52 33.69
N SER A 76 -53.36 145.88 34.63
CA SER A 76 -54.74 146.36 34.36
C SER A 76 -55.47 146.81 35.64
N ASN A 77 -55.69 148.13 35.81
CA ASN A 77 -56.98 148.75 36.22
C ASN A 77 -56.79 150.23 36.66
N LEU A 78 -56.50 151.09 35.68
CA LEU A 78 -56.45 152.56 35.79
C LEU A 78 -57.86 153.20 35.86
N LEU A 79 -58.92 152.49 35.45
CA LEU A 79 -60.32 152.97 35.47
C LEU A 79 -60.89 153.16 36.89
N ARG A 80 -60.38 152.42 37.89
CA ARG A 80 -60.82 152.53 39.28
C ARG A 80 -60.31 153.83 39.92
N LYS A 81 -59.04 154.18 39.65
CA LYS A 81 -58.41 155.42 40.15
C LYS A 81 -59.08 156.70 39.64
N GLN A 82 -59.65 156.69 38.44
CA GLN A 82 -60.37 157.87 37.92
C GLN A 82 -61.81 157.97 38.45
N HIS A 83 -62.47 156.86 38.78
CA HIS A 83 -63.78 156.87 39.44
C HIS A 83 -63.69 157.40 40.89
N ASP A 84 -62.68 156.93 41.62
CA ASP A 84 -62.45 157.32 43.01
C ASP A 84 -62.15 158.82 43.16
N GLN A 85 -61.49 159.44 42.17
CA GLN A 85 -61.23 160.90 42.18
C GLN A 85 -62.49 161.76 41.97
N VAL A 86 -63.46 161.30 41.19
CA VAL A 86 -64.73 162.03 41.00
C VAL A 86 -65.62 161.91 42.23
N GLN A 87 -65.62 160.75 42.88
CA GLN A 87 -66.38 160.52 44.12
C GLN A 87 -65.84 161.38 45.27
N ASN A 88 -64.51 161.48 45.40
CA ASN A 88 -63.87 162.33 46.40
C ASN A 88 -64.22 163.82 46.24
N LEU A 89 -64.31 164.34 45.01
CA LEU A 89 -64.69 165.74 44.75
C LEU A 89 -66.18 166.03 45.04
N GLN A 90 -67.05 165.01 44.96
CA GLN A 90 -68.45 165.13 45.37
C GLN A 90 -68.60 165.11 46.89
N GLU A 91 -67.83 164.27 47.57
CA GLU A 91 -67.79 164.20 49.04
C GLU A 91 -67.22 165.49 49.66
N GLU A 92 -66.20 166.10 49.05
CA GLU A 92 -65.67 167.41 49.48
C GLU A 92 -66.71 168.54 49.37
N ASN A 93 -67.51 168.58 48.29
CA ASN A 93 -68.58 169.57 48.15
C ASN A 93 -69.72 169.38 49.17
N LEU A 94 -70.01 168.14 49.55
CA LEU A 94 -70.97 167.83 50.60
C LEU A 94 -70.42 168.27 51.97
N ASN A 95 -69.16 167.98 52.26
CA ASN A 95 -68.50 168.34 53.51
C ASN A 95 -68.40 169.85 53.71
N LEU A 96 -68.08 170.63 52.66
CA LEU A 96 -68.09 172.10 52.73
C LEU A 96 -69.49 172.68 53.00
N ARG A 97 -70.55 172.06 52.48
CA ARG A 97 -71.94 172.42 52.80
C ARG A 97 -72.31 172.10 54.25
N ILE A 98 -71.84 170.96 54.75
CA ILE A 98 -72.05 170.56 56.15
C ILE A 98 -71.32 171.53 57.07
N GLU A 99 -70.05 171.87 56.80
CA GLU A 99 -69.26 172.84 57.60
C GLU A 99 -69.90 174.23 57.67
N LEU A 100 -70.44 174.75 56.56
CA LEU A 100 -71.14 176.04 56.55
C LEU A 100 -72.45 176.00 57.36
N LEU A 101 -73.11 174.84 57.43
CA LEU A 101 -74.30 174.63 58.28
C LEU A 101 -73.93 174.49 59.76
N THR A 102 -72.85 173.79 60.10
CA THR A 102 -72.38 173.66 61.49
C THR A 102 -71.87 174.99 62.03
N LEU A 103 -71.13 175.78 61.25
CA LEU A 103 -70.66 177.12 61.65
C LEU A 103 -71.81 178.09 61.93
N ARG A 104 -72.89 178.03 61.15
CA ARG A 104 -74.09 178.85 61.38
C ARG A 104 -74.78 178.49 62.71
N LYS A 105 -74.84 177.19 63.04
CA LYS A 105 -75.39 176.70 64.31
C LYS A 105 -74.50 177.04 65.52
N TYR A 106 -73.17 177.10 65.32
CA TYR A 106 -72.20 177.43 66.37
C TYR A 106 -72.24 178.90 66.85
N LEU A 107 -72.72 179.84 66.02
CA LEU A 107 -72.74 181.27 66.35
C LEU A 107 -74.05 181.76 66.99
N GLU A 108 -75.15 181.00 66.87
CA GLU A 108 -76.48 181.38 67.40
C GLU A 108 -76.90 180.67 68.71
N GLY A 109 -76.09 179.71 69.21
CA GLY A 109 -76.42 178.94 70.40
C GLY A 109 -76.18 179.68 71.73
N GLN A 110 -77.13 179.58 72.66
CA GLN A 110 -77.03 180.17 74.00
C GLN A 110 -75.89 179.53 74.82
N PRO A 111 -75.36 180.20 75.87
CA PRO A 111 -74.19 179.73 76.64
C PRO A 111 -74.27 178.32 77.24
N LYS A 112 -75.48 177.75 77.36
CA LYS A 112 -75.73 176.41 77.91
C LYS A 112 -75.24 175.29 76.98
N ASP A 113 -75.34 175.47 75.66
CA ASP A 113 -75.00 174.45 74.67
C ASP A 113 -73.48 174.25 74.51
N LYS A 114 -72.67 175.22 74.95
CA LYS A 114 -71.20 175.15 74.86
C LYS A 114 -70.58 174.25 75.93
N VAL A 115 -71.26 174.02 77.05
CA VAL A 115 -70.75 173.18 78.15
C VAL A 115 -70.94 171.69 77.85
N ASP A 116 -72.08 171.32 77.27
CA ASP A 116 -72.39 169.91 76.96
C ASP A 116 -71.45 169.33 75.89
N ILE A 117 -71.03 170.14 74.91
CA ILE A 117 -70.09 169.74 73.85
C ILE A 117 -68.67 169.51 74.42
N ILE A 118 -68.26 170.27 75.43
CA ILE A 118 -66.93 170.11 76.04
C ILE A 118 -66.84 168.78 76.79
N ASN A 119 -67.89 168.41 77.54
CA ASN A 119 -67.92 167.14 78.26
C ASN A 119 -67.89 165.93 77.31
N GLN A 120 -68.61 166.01 76.20
CA GLN A 120 -68.64 164.94 75.21
C GLN A 120 -67.28 164.70 74.52
N ASN A 121 -66.47 165.76 74.32
CA ASN A 121 -65.13 165.64 73.74
C ASN A 121 -64.08 165.02 74.68
N VAL A 122 -64.24 165.19 76.00
CA VAL A 122 -63.34 164.57 76.98
C VAL A 122 -63.57 163.06 77.03
N GLU A 123 -64.82 162.60 77.00
CA GLU A 123 -65.16 161.16 76.95
C GLU A 123 -64.58 160.48 75.70
N LEU A 124 -64.73 161.11 74.53
CA LEU A 124 -64.18 160.60 73.28
C LEU A 124 -62.64 160.55 73.26
N SER A 125 -61.95 161.49 73.91
CA SER A 125 -60.48 161.43 74.03
C SER A 125 -60.03 160.27 74.92
N GLN A 126 -60.74 160.02 76.02
CA GLN A 126 -60.46 158.90 76.91
C GLN A 126 -60.63 157.55 76.19
N GLU A 127 -61.68 157.42 75.38
CA GLU A 127 -61.95 156.21 74.59
C GLU A 127 -60.88 155.97 73.51
N ASN A 128 -60.39 157.03 72.86
CA ASN A 128 -59.33 156.91 71.85
C ASN A 128 -57.98 156.46 72.43
N VAL A 129 -57.64 156.87 73.66
CA VAL A 129 -56.42 156.39 74.34
C VAL A 129 -56.54 154.88 74.62
N ASN A 130 -57.68 154.43 75.15
CA ASN A 130 -57.92 153.02 75.43
C ASN A 130 -57.84 152.14 74.16
N LEU A 131 -58.31 152.64 73.02
CA LEU A 131 -58.19 151.92 71.75
C LEU A 131 -56.75 151.83 71.24
N ARG A 132 -55.93 152.87 71.42
CA ARG A 132 -54.50 152.82 71.04
C ARG A 132 -53.72 151.78 71.83
N ASP A 133 -53.87 151.77 73.15
CA ASP A 133 -53.17 150.81 74.01
C ASP A 133 -53.54 149.37 73.63
N ARG A 134 -54.80 149.15 73.25
CA ARG A 134 -55.28 147.83 72.80
C ARG A 134 -54.69 147.42 71.44
N VAL A 135 -54.51 148.36 70.51
CA VAL A 135 -53.85 148.09 69.22
C VAL A 135 -52.38 147.76 69.43
N GLU A 136 -51.68 148.48 70.30
CA GLU A 136 -50.26 148.25 70.57
C GLU A 136 -50.02 146.89 71.24
N ALA A 137 -50.89 146.50 72.19
CA ALA A 137 -50.88 145.16 72.79
C ALA A 137 -51.11 144.04 71.75
N LEU A 138 -52.05 144.22 70.83
CA LEU A 138 -52.30 143.25 69.76
C LEU A 138 -51.12 143.15 68.78
N GLN A 139 -50.47 144.26 68.45
CA GLN A 139 -49.27 144.25 67.59
C GLN A 139 -48.07 143.58 68.27
N GLN A 140 -47.96 143.69 69.60
CA GLN A 140 -46.92 143.01 70.36
C GLN A 140 -47.18 141.49 70.40
N GLN A 141 -48.42 141.07 70.68
CA GLN A 141 -48.82 139.66 70.61
C GLN A 141 -48.55 139.04 69.24
N LEU A 142 -48.89 139.73 68.15
CA LEU A 142 -48.66 139.22 66.80
C LEU A 142 -47.16 139.01 66.52
N ARG A 143 -46.30 139.94 66.96
CA ARG A 143 -44.84 139.85 66.77
C ARG A 143 -44.21 138.72 67.56
N ASP A 144 -44.70 138.46 68.76
CA ASP A 144 -44.19 137.41 69.62
C ASP A 144 -44.70 136.03 69.14
N GLU A 145 -45.98 135.92 68.75
CA GLU A 145 -46.55 134.70 68.16
C GLU A 145 -45.90 134.33 66.81
N ASP A 146 -45.69 135.29 65.89
CA ASP A 146 -45.06 135.01 64.60
C ASP A 146 -43.58 134.65 64.73
N LYS A 147 -42.84 135.25 65.67
CA LYS A 147 -41.42 134.92 65.84
C LYS A 147 -41.21 133.58 66.52
N GLU A 148 -42.01 133.23 67.51
CA GLU A 148 -41.80 132.01 68.29
C GLU A 148 -42.39 130.79 67.60
N ASN A 149 -43.62 130.88 67.07
CA ASN A 149 -44.27 129.73 66.43
C ASN A 149 -43.61 129.35 65.10
N LEU A 150 -43.28 130.32 64.24
CA LEU A 150 -42.71 130.02 62.93
C LEU A 150 -41.26 129.50 63.03
N ARG A 151 -40.44 130.08 63.93
CA ARG A 151 -39.06 129.59 64.15
C ARG A 151 -39.05 128.23 64.82
N SER A 152 -39.94 127.99 65.79
CA SER A 152 -40.07 126.67 66.44
C SER A 152 -40.55 125.61 65.45
N HIS A 153 -41.55 125.93 64.62
CA HIS A 153 -42.08 125.01 63.61
C HIS A 153 -41.05 124.67 62.53
N ASN A 154 -40.40 125.67 61.92
CA ASN A 154 -39.39 125.45 60.89
C ASN A 154 -38.16 124.70 61.43
N LYS A 155 -37.74 124.99 62.66
CA LYS A 155 -36.64 124.25 63.31
C LYS A 155 -36.99 122.79 63.58
N LYS A 156 -38.25 122.49 63.91
CA LYS A 156 -38.73 121.10 64.05
C LYS A 156 -38.78 120.38 62.70
N GLN A 157 -39.27 121.05 61.64
CA GLN A 157 -39.29 120.48 60.29
C GLN A 157 -37.88 120.22 59.74
N LEU A 158 -36.94 121.16 59.91
CA LEU A 158 -35.54 120.96 59.51
C LEU A 158 -34.92 119.77 60.21
N ARG A 159 -35.09 119.65 61.54
CA ARG A 159 -34.61 118.47 62.28
C ARG A 159 -35.24 117.17 61.80
N HIS A 160 -36.51 117.19 61.42
CA HIS A 160 -37.18 116.01 60.88
C HIS A 160 -36.58 115.60 59.54
N TYR A 161 -36.38 116.54 58.61
CA TYR A 161 -35.74 116.25 57.32
C TYR A 161 -34.26 115.86 57.47
N GLU A 162 -33.51 116.46 58.39
CA GLU A 162 -32.13 116.05 58.71
C GLU A 162 -32.09 114.60 59.19
N GLN A 163 -33.02 114.20 60.07
CA GLN A 163 -33.14 112.82 60.53
C GLN A 163 -33.56 111.85 59.40
N GLU A 164 -34.40 112.28 58.47
CA GLU A 164 -34.77 111.45 57.31
C GLU A 164 -33.60 111.29 56.33
N ILE A 165 -32.87 112.36 56.04
CA ILE A 165 -31.65 112.32 55.22
C ILE A 165 -30.63 111.39 55.85
N GLU A 166 -30.37 111.51 57.16
CA GLU A 166 -29.42 110.63 57.86
C GLU A 166 -29.85 109.15 57.78
N LYS A 167 -31.15 108.85 57.91
CA LYS A 167 -31.67 107.49 57.70
C LYS A 167 -31.44 107.00 56.28
N TYR A 168 -31.70 107.82 55.27
CA TYR A 168 -31.48 107.44 53.87
C TYR A 168 -30.00 107.28 53.53
N GLU A 169 -29.11 108.08 54.11
CA GLU A 169 -27.66 107.93 53.96
C GLU A 169 -27.13 106.65 54.61
N VAL A 170 -27.67 106.25 55.76
CA VAL A 170 -27.36 104.94 56.36
C VAL A 170 -27.85 103.81 55.45
N GLN A 171 -29.10 103.87 54.96
CA GLN A 171 -29.62 102.87 54.03
C GLN A 171 -28.81 102.76 52.74
N LEU A 172 -28.37 103.88 52.16
CA LEU A 172 -27.50 103.89 50.98
C LEU A 172 -26.16 103.21 51.27
N ARG A 173 -25.55 103.48 52.42
CA ARG A 173 -24.31 102.80 52.85
C ARG A 173 -24.52 101.29 53.01
N ASP A 174 -25.64 100.87 53.59
CA ASP A 174 -26.00 99.46 53.73
C ASP A 174 -26.21 98.80 52.35
N PHE A 175 -26.89 99.48 51.42
CA PHE A 175 -27.06 98.99 50.04
C PHE A 175 -25.74 98.89 49.29
N GLU A 176 -24.82 99.84 49.46
CA GLU A 176 -23.48 99.76 48.90
C GLU A 176 -22.68 98.60 49.50
N HIS A 177 -22.84 98.33 50.80
CA HIS A 177 -22.23 97.16 51.44
C HIS A 177 -22.73 95.86 50.82
N VAL A 178 -24.06 95.70 50.74
CA VAL A 178 -24.69 94.53 50.11
C VAL A 178 -24.27 94.38 48.64
N LYS A 179 -24.15 95.48 47.90
CA LYS A 179 -23.66 95.45 46.51
C LYS A 179 -22.23 94.91 46.43
N ARG A 180 -21.32 95.39 47.31
CA ARG A 180 -19.93 94.88 47.36
C ARG A 180 -19.88 93.41 47.74
N GLU A 181 -20.73 92.96 48.66
CA GLU A 181 -20.83 91.54 49.05
C GLU A 181 -21.34 90.68 47.88
N LEU A 182 -22.38 91.11 47.18
CA LEU A 182 -22.90 90.42 45.99
C LEU A 182 -21.88 90.36 44.85
N GLU A 183 -21.11 91.42 44.63
CA GLU A 183 -20.01 91.42 43.64
C GLU A 183 -18.90 90.43 44.03
N ALA A 184 -18.55 90.37 45.32
CA ALA A 184 -17.58 89.41 45.83
C ALA A 184 -18.09 87.95 45.72
N GLU A 185 -19.38 87.72 45.99
CA GLU A 185 -20.01 86.41 45.79
C GLU A 185 -20.05 86.02 44.31
N ARG A 186 -20.37 86.95 43.41
CA ARG A 186 -20.35 86.71 41.96
C ARG A 186 -18.95 86.33 41.47
N GLN A 187 -17.91 87.05 41.91
CA GLN A 187 -16.52 86.71 41.57
C GLN A 187 -16.10 85.35 42.14
N ARG A 188 -16.62 84.95 43.31
CA ARG A 188 -16.40 83.59 43.85
C ARG A 188 -17.13 82.53 43.04
N ALA A 189 -18.36 82.82 42.58
CA ALA A 189 -19.13 81.92 41.74
C ALA A 189 -18.45 81.70 40.37
N GLU A 190 -17.96 82.76 39.74
CA GLU A 190 -17.20 82.70 38.47
C GLU A 190 -15.93 81.84 38.62
N LYS A 191 -15.15 82.06 39.70
CA LYS A 191 -13.98 81.21 39.99
C LYS A 191 -14.34 79.74 40.24
N ASN A 192 -15.51 79.47 40.81
CA ASN A 192 -15.99 78.10 41.02
C ASN A 192 -16.46 77.47 39.71
N GLU A 193 -17.03 78.25 38.79
CA GLU A 193 -17.42 77.81 37.45
C GLU A 193 -16.19 77.46 36.61
N ASP A 194 -15.18 78.34 36.60
CA ASP A 194 -13.89 78.06 35.96
C ASP A 194 -13.25 76.77 36.52
N ARG A 195 -13.25 76.61 37.84
CA ARG A 195 -12.75 75.39 38.49
C ARG A 195 -13.59 74.15 38.14
N ALA A 196 -14.90 74.29 37.97
CA ALA A 196 -15.76 73.18 37.57
C ALA A 196 -15.45 72.75 36.13
N LEU A 197 -15.23 73.70 35.22
CA LEU A 197 -14.81 73.42 33.84
C LEU A 197 -13.44 72.73 33.79
N ASP A 198 -12.46 73.18 34.58
CA ASP A 198 -11.16 72.53 34.68
C ASP A 198 -11.28 71.08 35.17
N LEU A 199 -12.11 70.84 36.20
CA LEU A 199 -12.37 69.49 36.72
C LEU A 199 -13.13 68.61 35.72
N GLU A 200 -14.08 69.16 34.95
CA GLU A 200 -14.76 68.43 33.89
C GLU A 200 -13.80 67.99 32.79
N GLN A 201 -12.88 68.87 32.39
CA GLN A 201 -11.82 68.53 31.44
C GLN A 201 -10.90 67.43 32.01
N GLU A 202 -10.50 67.52 33.27
CA GLU A 202 -9.70 66.49 33.94
C GLU A 202 -10.44 65.14 33.97
N VAL A 203 -11.73 65.12 34.30
CA VAL A 203 -12.57 63.91 34.27
C VAL A 203 -12.64 63.31 32.86
N HIS A 204 -12.80 64.13 31.82
CA HIS A 204 -12.77 63.64 30.45
C HIS A 204 -11.43 63.00 30.09
N THR A 205 -10.31 63.63 30.45
CA THR A 205 -8.98 63.04 30.20
C THR A 205 -8.78 61.73 30.95
N LEU A 206 -9.23 61.63 32.21
CA LEU A 206 -9.16 60.42 33.00
C LEU A 206 -10.08 59.31 32.47
N MET A 207 -11.24 59.66 31.88
CA MET A 207 -12.10 58.71 31.20
C MET A 207 -11.43 58.14 29.94
N ASP A 208 -10.82 58.99 29.12
CA ASP A 208 -10.09 58.54 27.93
C ASP A 208 -8.91 57.63 28.31
N GLU A 209 -8.16 57.97 29.37
CA GLU A 209 -7.09 57.12 29.91
C GLU A 209 -7.62 55.79 30.42
N LYS A 210 -8.75 55.79 31.15
CA LYS A 210 -9.41 54.58 31.64
C LYS A 210 -9.82 53.68 30.47
N ASP A 211 -10.43 54.23 29.42
CA ASP A 211 -10.88 53.47 28.26
C ASP A 211 -9.69 52.88 27.47
N GLN A 212 -8.60 53.64 27.34
CA GLN A 212 -7.35 53.13 26.76
C GLN A 212 -6.75 52.00 27.59
N LEU A 213 -6.71 52.14 28.92
CA LEU A 213 -6.23 51.10 29.81
C LEU A 213 -7.13 49.86 29.76
N GLN A 214 -8.45 50.04 29.68
CA GLN A 214 -9.39 48.94 29.53
C GLN A 214 -9.19 48.19 28.20
N ALA A 215 -9.04 48.91 27.09
CA ALA A 215 -8.73 48.30 25.80
C ALA A 215 -7.38 47.57 25.80
N SER A 216 -6.37 48.10 26.50
CA SER A 216 -5.07 47.44 26.65
C SER A 216 -5.17 46.15 27.47
N ARG A 217 -5.99 46.16 28.53
CA ARG A 217 -6.26 45.00 29.38
C ARG A 217 -6.99 43.91 28.60
N GLU A 218 -8.00 44.26 27.82
CA GLU A 218 -8.74 43.31 26.99
C GLU A 218 -7.83 42.64 25.95
N LYS A 219 -6.90 43.40 25.34
CA LYS A 219 -5.88 42.84 24.44
C LYS A 219 -4.96 41.86 25.14
N LEU A 220 -4.43 42.22 26.31
CA LEU A 220 -3.56 41.35 27.11
C LEU A 220 -4.29 40.09 27.60
N GLU A 221 -5.56 40.21 27.99
CA GLU A 221 -6.38 39.05 28.35
C GLU A 221 -6.63 38.13 27.15
N ALA A 222 -6.85 38.67 25.96
CA ALA A 222 -6.97 37.87 24.73
C ALA A 222 -5.65 37.15 24.38
N GLU A 223 -4.51 37.82 24.50
CA GLU A 223 -3.19 37.21 24.33
C GLU A 223 -2.93 36.11 25.37
N LEU A 224 -3.30 36.33 26.63
CA LEU A 224 -3.21 35.32 27.68
C LEU A 224 -4.08 34.11 27.36
N ARG A 225 -5.32 34.28 26.90
CA ARG A 225 -6.19 33.17 26.48
C ARG A 225 -5.58 32.38 25.32
N ALA A 226 -5.02 33.08 24.32
CA ALA A 226 -4.35 32.44 23.19
C ALA A 226 -3.11 31.64 23.62
N LEU A 227 -2.32 32.18 24.57
CA LEU A 227 -1.17 31.48 25.14
C LEU A 227 -1.59 30.26 25.96
N HIS A 228 -2.67 30.33 26.74
CA HIS A 228 -3.20 29.18 27.48
C HIS A 228 -3.67 28.07 26.53
N SER A 229 -4.43 28.42 25.48
CA SER A 229 -4.84 27.44 24.46
C SER A 229 -3.63 26.79 23.79
N ARG A 230 -2.59 27.56 23.48
CA ARG A 230 -1.35 26.99 22.91
C ARG A 230 -0.60 26.10 23.90
N LEU A 231 -0.62 26.41 25.20
CA LEU A 231 -0.01 25.55 26.22
C LEU A 231 -0.78 24.24 26.36
N GLU A 232 -2.11 24.27 26.29
CA GLU A 232 -2.97 23.09 26.30
C GLU A 232 -2.69 22.20 25.07
N ASP A 233 -2.64 22.79 23.86
CA ASP A 233 -2.26 22.05 22.65
C ASP A 233 -0.85 21.42 22.76
N LEU A 234 0.09 22.10 23.40
CA LEU A 234 1.44 21.58 23.62
C LEU A 234 1.45 20.46 24.68
N GLN A 235 0.61 20.56 25.71
CA GLN A 235 0.41 19.54 26.73
C GLN A 235 -0.16 18.26 26.09
N ASP A 236 -1.20 18.38 25.27
CA ASP A 236 -1.80 17.27 24.53
C ASP A 236 -0.78 16.60 23.60
N ASN A 237 0.05 17.40 22.90
CA ASN A 237 1.14 16.86 22.08
C ASN A 237 2.19 16.11 22.91
N ILE A 238 2.51 16.56 24.13
CA ILE A 238 3.44 15.87 25.03
C ILE A 238 2.83 14.54 25.49
N ASP A 239 1.55 14.54 25.83
CA ASP A 239 0.86 13.32 26.27
C ASP A 239 0.76 12.31 25.12
N ASP A 240 0.45 12.75 23.90
CA ASP A 240 0.48 11.91 22.70
C ASP A 240 1.89 11.34 22.43
N GLN A 241 2.93 12.15 22.61
CA GLN A 241 4.32 11.69 22.51
C GLN A 241 4.64 10.63 23.58
N SER A 242 4.15 10.81 24.81
CA SER A 242 4.30 9.83 25.89
C SER A 242 3.64 8.49 25.55
N HIS A 243 2.42 8.51 25.02
CA HIS A 243 1.74 7.30 24.52
C HIS A 243 2.49 6.64 23.36
N SER A 244 3.05 7.44 22.44
CA SER A 244 3.86 6.92 21.34
C SER A 244 5.14 6.25 21.84
N LYS A 245 5.77 6.81 22.89
CA LYS A 245 6.96 6.25 23.51
C LYS A 245 6.67 4.92 24.20
N SER A 246 5.56 4.82 24.93
CA SER A 246 5.12 3.54 25.52
C SER A 246 4.94 2.46 24.45
N LYS A 247 4.31 2.80 23.31
CA LYS A 247 4.18 1.85 22.19
C LYS A 247 5.52 1.45 21.58
N ILE A 248 6.48 2.37 21.53
CA ILE A 248 7.84 2.07 21.06
C ILE A 248 8.53 1.12 22.05
N ASP A 249 8.41 1.34 23.35
CA ASP A 249 8.99 0.48 24.37
C ASP A 249 8.38 -0.94 24.29
N ASP A 250 7.05 -1.06 24.13
CA ASP A 250 6.39 -2.36 23.90
C ASP A 250 6.89 -3.06 22.63
N LEU A 251 7.13 -2.31 21.54
CA LEU A 251 7.69 -2.86 20.31
C LEU A 251 9.15 -3.28 20.46
N VAL A 252 9.94 -2.56 21.27
CA VAL A 252 11.33 -2.92 21.60
C VAL A 252 11.36 -4.21 22.41
N ASP A 253 10.46 -4.38 23.38
CA ASP A 253 10.36 -5.61 24.16
C ASP A 253 9.95 -6.80 23.28
N ASN A 254 8.96 -6.62 22.41
CA ASN A 254 8.58 -7.66 21.42
C ASN A 254 9.75 -8.02 20.49
N LEU A 255 10.55 -7.04 20.07
CA LEU A 255 11.72 -7.27 19.22
C LEU A 255 12.83 -8.01 19.98
N ASN A 256 13.04 -7.69 21.26
CA ASN A 256 13.98 -8.39 22.12
C ASN A 256 13.57 -9.85 22.33
N ASP A 257 12.29 -10.13 22.54
CA ASP A 257 11.79 -11.49 22.69
C ASP A 257 11.87 -12.28 21.38
N ALA A 258 11.58 -11.65 20.24
CA ALA A 258 11.81 -12.26 18.92
C ALA A 258 13.29 -12.57 18.67
N ASN A 259 14.21 -11.69 19.09
CA ASN A 259 15.65 -11.94 18.99
C ASN A 259 16.09 -13.12 19.87
N LYS A 260 15.60 -13.23 21.11
CA LYS A 260 15.87 -14.40 21.96
C LYS A 260 15.39 -15.69 21.29
N PHE A 261 14.20 -15.66 20.67
CA PHE A 261 13.67 -16.81 19.96
C PHE A 261 14.52 -17.17 18.72
N ILE A 262 15.02 -16.17 17.99
CA ILE A 262 15.96 -16.37 16.88
C ILE A 262 17.26 -17.01 17.39
N ASP A 263 17.80 -16.53 18.51
CA ASP A 263 19.01 -17.11 19.12
C ASP A 263 18.78 -18.56 19.54
N GLU A 264 17.63 -18.89 20.16
CA GLU A 264 17.25 -20.26 20.50
C GLU A 264 17.12 -21.18 19.28
N ILE A 265 16.57 -20.67 18.17
CA ILE A 265 16.52 -21.40 16.90
C ILE A 265 17.93 -21.55 16.32
N GLY A 266 18.77 -20.53 16.44
CA GLY A 266 20.18 -20.56 16.04
C GLY A 266 20.94 -21.67 16.76
N ASP A 267 20.82 -21.75 18.08
CA ASP A 267 21.43 -22.79 18.91
C ASP A 267 20.93 -24.20 18.54
N LYS A 268 19.61 -24.36 18.33
CA LYS A 268 19.02 -25.62 17.87
C LYS A 268 19.52 -26.01 16.48
N LEU A 269 19.67 -25.05 15.57
CA LEU A 269 20.20 -25.29 14.24
C LEU A 269 21.67 -25.71 14.32
N GLU A 270 22.47 -25.04 15.14
CA GLU A 270 23.87 -25.40 15.35
C GLU A 270 24.01 -26.82 15.92
N GLN A 271 23.20 -27.17 16.91
CA GLN A 271 23.12 -28.55 17.45
C GLN A 271 22.74 -29.57 16.37
N LYS A 272 21.72 -29.29 15.55
CA LYS A 272 21.31 -30.21 14.47
C LYS A 272 22.38 -30.31 13.39
N THR A 273 23.11 -29.22 13.14
CA THR A 273 24.24 -29.21 12.21
C THR A 273 25.38 -30.08 12.73
N SER A 274 25.72 -30.00 14.03
CA SER A 274 26.73 -30.87 14.62
C SER A 274 26.32 -32.34 14.59
N GLU A 275 25.07 -32.67 14.94
CA GLU A 275 24.53 -34.04 14.83
C GLU A 275 24.64 -34.58 13.39
N ASN A 276 24.32 -33.76 12.39
CA ASN A 276 24.41 -34.14 10.98
C ASN A 276 25.87 -34.37 10.54
N THR A 277 26.81 -33.56 11.04
CA THR A 277 28.25 -33.81 10.78
C THR A 277 28.74 -35.11 11.40
N GLU A 278 28.27 -35.47 12.59
CA GLU A 278 28.59 -36.76 13.21
C GLU A 278 28.00 -37.94 12.44
N LEU A 279 26.74 -37.83 12.01
CA LEU A 279 26.09 -38.84 11.19
C LEU A 279 26.80 -39.03 9.84
N LYS A 280 27.24 -37.95 9.19
CA LYS A 280 28.05 -38.03 7.95
C LYS A 280 29.36 -38.79 8.18
N ARG A 281 30.11 -38.46 9.24
CA ARG A 281 31.34 -39.21 9.59
C ARG A 281 31.05 -40.69 9.84
N LYS A 282 29.92 -41.02 10.46
CA LYS A 282 29.50 -42.40 10.69
C LYS A 282 29.15 -43.13 9.40
N ILE A 283 28.48 -42.46 8.46
CA ILE A 283 28.20 -42.98 7.11
C ILE A 283 29.50 -43.26 6.36
N GLU A 284 30.44 -42.30 6.32
CA GLU A 284 31.74 -42.47 5.67
C GLU A 284 32.52 -43.66 6.25
N SER A 285 32.51 -43.83 7.58
CA SER A 285 33.12 -44.99 8.24
C SER A 285 32.46 -46.32 7.84
N LEU A 286 31.12 -46.35 7.75
CA LEU A 286 30.38 -47.54 7.33
C LEU A 286 30.59 -47.85 5.84
N GLU A 287 30.65 -46.85 4.97
CA GLU A 287 30.96 -46.99 3.56
C GLU A 287 32.36 -47.58 3.36
N SER A 288 33.37 -47.06 4.07
CA SER A 288 34.73 -47.62 4.04
C SER A 288 34.74 -49.09 4.47
N LYS A 289 33.97 -49.45 5.51
CA LYS A 289 33.86 -50.84 5.96
C LYS A 289 33.13 -51.73 4.95
N ASN A 290 32.13 -51.19 4.26
CA ASN A 290 31.40 -51.89 3.22
C ASN A 290 32.29 -52.15 1.98
N GLU A 291 33.13 -51.18 1.59
CA GLU A 291 34.13 -51.39 0.54
C GLU A 291 35.19 -52.42 0.91
N GLU A 292 35.61 -52.45 2.18
CA GLU A 292 36.49 -53.52 2.69
C GLU A 292 35.82 -54.90 2.59
N LEU A 293 34.53 -54.99 2.96
CA LEU A 293 33.74 -56.22 2.84
C LEU A 293 33.53 -56.64 1.39
N LYS A 294 33.22 -55.72 0.47
CA LYS A 294 33.14 -56.00 -0.97
C LYS A 294 34.45 -56.56 -1.52
N SER A 295 35.57 -55.95 -1.14
CA SER A 295 36.91 -56.42 -1.53
C SER A 295 37.19 -57.83 -1.00
N LYS A 296 36.82 -58.12 0.25
CA LYS A 296 36.91 -59.48 0.82
C LYS A 296 36.01 -60.46 0.08
N ASN A 297 34.78 -60.06 -0.26
CA ASN A 297 33.83 -60.91 -0.96
C ASN A 297 34.29 -61.20 -2.40
N HIS A 298 34.89 -60.22 -3.08
CA HIS A 298 35.49 -60.41 -4.39
C HIS A 298 36.62 -61.45 -4.34
N ARG A 299 37.55 -61.32 -3.37
CA ARG A 299 38.60 -62.32 -3.14
C ARG A 299 38.05 -63.71 -2.83
N LEU A 300 37.01 -63.80 -2.01
CA LEU A 300 36.36 -65.08 -1.74
C LEU A 300 35.72 -65.67 -2.99
N SER A 301 35.12 -64.85 -3.85
CA SER A 301 34.56 -65.29 -5.13
C SER A 301 35.64 -65.79 -6.07
N GLU A 302 36.78 -65.09 -6.18
CA GLU A 302 37.94 -65.54 -6.97
C GLU A 302 38.47 -66.90 -6.47
N ILE A 303 38.59 -67.07 -5.16
CA ILE A 303 38.99 -68.36 -4.56
C ILE A 303 37.95 -69.44 -4.87
N LEU A 304 36.65 -69.12 -4.79
CA LEU A 304 35.58 -70.06 -5.13
C LEU A 304 35.63 -70.50 -6.58
N ASP A 305 35.89 -69.58 -7.50
CA ASP A 305 36.01 -69.89 -8.93
C ASP A 305 37.26 -70.72 -9.21
N GLN A 306 38.40 -70.40 -8.58
CA GLN A 306 39.61 -71.24 -8.62
C GLN A 306 39.34 -72.67 -8.12
N LEU A 307 38.65 -72.81 -6.99
CA LEU A 307 38.29 -74.12 -6.44
C LEU A 307 37.31 -74.86 -7.35
N LYS A 308 36.34 -74.18 -7.97
CA LYS A 308 35.43 -74.80 -8.95
C LYS A 308 36.18 -75.28 -10.20
N ASP A 309 37.15 -74.52 -10.67
CA ASP A 309 37.97 -74.92 -11.82
C ASP A 309 38.89 -76.10 -11.46
N GLU A 310 39.45 -76.11 -10.25
CA GLU A 310 40.20 -77.25 -9.75
C GLU A 310 39.33 -78.50 -9.59
N ILE A 311 38.11 -78.34 -9.06
CA ILE A 311 37.11 -79.43 -9.02
C ILE A 311 36.80 -79.92 -10.43
N ARG A 312 36.53 -79.02 -11.40
CA ARG A 312 36.30 -79.41 -12.80
C ARG A 312 37.49 -80.17 -13.39
N HIS A 313 38.72 -79.72 -13.16
CA HIS A 313 39.91 -80.43 -13.60
C HIS A 313 40.06 -81.81 -12.95
N LEU A 314 39.73 -81.94 -11.66
CA LEU A 314 39.74 -83.22 -10.96
C LEU A 314 38.59 -84.12 -11.42
N GLU A 315 37.43 -83.56 -11.70
CA GLU A 315 36.28 -84.25 -12.28
C GLU A 315 36.58 -84.72 -13.69
N ASP A 316 37.18 -83.92 -14.56
CA ASP A 316 37.61 -84.30 -15.92
C ASP A 316 38.66 -85.43 -15.90
N ARG A 317 39.60 -85.36 -14.95
CA ARG A 317 40.56 -86.43 -14.68
C ARG A 317 39.88 -87.71 -14.19
N ARG A 318 38.84 -87.57 -13.37
CA ARG A 318 38.08 -88.69 -12.78
C ARG A 318 37.05 -89.25 -13.74
N SER A 319 36.48 -88.44 -14.62
CA SER A 319 35.48 -88.80 -15.62
C SER A 319 36.17 -89.49 -16.77
N ASN A 320 36.61 -90.72 -16.51
CA ASN A 320 36.64 -91.84 -17.43
C ASN A 320 37.27 -91.64 -18.80
N SER A 321 38.00 -90.57 -19.10
CA SER A 321 38.66 -90.42 -20.40
C SER A 321 39.93 -91.27 -20.46
N THR A 322 40.64 -91.40 -19.34
CA THR A 322 41.73 -92.36 -19.16
C THR A 322 41.19 -93.77 -18.99
N ILE A 323 40.14 -93.97 -18.20
CA ILE A 323 39.56 -95.30 -17.97
C ILE A 323 38.93 -95.84 -19.27
N ARG A 324 38.16 -95.06 -20.02
CA ARG A 324 37.59 -95.50 -21.31
C ARG A 324 38.67 -95.78 -22.35
N LYS A 325 39.71 -94.95 -22.44
CA LYS A 325 40.85 -95.24 -23.34
C LYS A 325 41.52 -96.56 -22.98
N LEU A 326 41.73 -96.82 -21.68
CA LEU A 326 42.29 -98.07 -21.20
C LEU A 326 41.33 -99.27 -21.34
N GLU A 327 40.01 -99.05 -21.29
CA GLU A 327 38.99 -100.06 -21.53
C GLU A 327 38.88 -100.42 -23.02
N ASP A 328 38.92 -99.43 -23.90
CA ASP A 328 38.95 -99.60 -25.36
C ASP A 328 40.26 -100.29 -25.78
N GLU A 329 41.40 -99.87 -25.24
CA GLU A 329 42.70 -100.50 -25.50
C GLU A 329 42.77 -101.94 -24.96
N ASN A 330 42.18 -102.21 -23.79
CA ASN A 330 42.01 -103.59 -23.30
C ASN A 330 41.06 -104.42 -24.16
N ARG A 331 40.03 -103.80 -24.76
CA ARG A 331 39.08 -104.48 -25.65
C ARG A 331 39.75 -104.86 -26.96
N ASP A 332 40.53 -103.96 -27.53
CA ASP A 332 41.31 -104.18 -28.74
C ASP A 332 42.36 -105.28 -28.51
N LEU A 333 43.10 -105.22 -27.40
CA LEU A 333 44.05 -106.28 -27.03
C LEU A 333 43.37 -107.64 -26.81
N ARG A 334 42.17 -107.67 -26.21
CA ARG A 334 41.41 -108.92 -26.07
C ARG A 334 40.99 -109.49 -27.43
N GLN A 335 40.56 -108.63 -28.35
CA GLN A 335 40.19 -109.04 -29.69
C GLN A 335 41.40 -109.54 -30.47
N GLU A 336 42.56 -108.88 -30.36
CA GLU A 336 43.80 -109.33 -30.97
C GLU A 336 44.26 -110.68 -30.40
N VAL A 337 44.16 -110.89 -29.09
CA VAL A 337 44.45 -112.19 -28.46
C VAL A 337 43.48 -113.28 -28.95
N GLU A 338 42.19 -112.96 -29.11
CA GLU A 338 41.18 -113.89 -29.65
C GLU A 338 41.48 -114.25 -31.12
N GLU A 339 41.84 -113.26 -31.93
CA GLU A 339 42.22 -113.44 -33.33
C GLU A 339 43.51 -114.26 -33.45
N LEU A 340 44.52 -113.98 -32.62
CA LEU A 340 45.75 -114.77 -32.54
C LEU A 340 45.49 -116.19 -32.03
N PHE A 341 44.57 -116.37 -31.08
CA PHE A 341 44.17 -117.69 -30.59
C PHE A 341 43.46 -118.49 -31.67
N ASN A 342 42.51 -117.87 -32.39
CA ASN A 342 41.80 -118.49 -33.50
C ASN A 342 42.75 -118.82 -34.66
N ARG A 343 43.69 -117.91 -34.96
CA ARG A 343 44.73 -118.14 -35.95
C ARG A 343 45.67 -119.25 -35.52
N HIS A 344 46.10 -119.30 -34.26
CA HIS A 344 46.89 -120.41 -33.72
C HIS A 344 46.12 -121.73 -33.78
N GLN A 345 44.82 -121.74 -33.48
CA GLN A 345 44.00 -122.94 -33.57
C GLN A 345 43.83 -123.39 -35.03
N GLN A 346 43.71 -122.44 -35.96
CA GLN A 346 43.67 -122.71 -37.40
C GLN A 346 45.02 -123.20 -37.91
N ASP A 347 46.12 -122.57 -37.52
CA ASP A 347 47.48 -123.00 -37.81
C ASP A 347 47.72 -124.41 -37.25
N THR A 348 47.25 -124.70 -36.03
CA THR A 348 47.33 -126.04 -35.45
C THR A 348 46.55 -127.05 -36.28
N LYS A 349 45.34 -126.71 -36.74
CA LYS A 349 44.54 -127.54 -37.66
C LYS A 349 45.26 -127.73 -38.99
N THR A 350 45.87 -126.68 -39.55
CA THR A 350 46.66 -126.80 -40.78
C THR A 350 47.91 -127.64 -40.58
N ILE A 351 48.60 -127.54 -39.44
CA ILE A 351 49.76 -128.38 -39.11
C ILE A 351 49.31 -129.83 -38.98
N THR A 352 48.18 -130.11 -38.31
CA THR A 352 47.67 -131.48 -38.24
C THR A 352 47.23 -132.02 -39.60
N ASN A 353 46.64 -131.16 -40.45
CA ASN A 353 46.26 -131.52 -41.82
C ASN A 353 47.50 -131.73 -42.71
N LEU A 354 48.52 -130.88 -42.60
CA LEU A 354 49.80 -130.99 -43.29
C LEU A 354 50.60 -132.20 -42.81
N GLN A 355 50.49 -132.60 -41.55
CA GLN A 355 51.07 -133.85 -41.04
C GLN A 355 50.33 -135.08 -41.57
N LEU A 356 49.01 -134.99 -41.76
CA LEU A 356 48.20 -136.01 -42.42
C LEU A 356 48.47 -136.06 -43.94
N GLU A 357 48.62 -134.91 -44.59
CA GLU A 357 49.02 -134.78 -45.98
C GLU A 357 50.46 -135.21 -46.19
N LEU A 358 51.40 -134.95 -45.27
CA LEU A 358 52.76 -135.51 -45.34
C LEU A 358 52.72 -137.03 -45.27
N ARG A 359 51.90 -137.62 -44.41
CA ARG A 359 51.71 -139.09 -44.37
C ARG A 359 51.02 -139.63 -45.63
N LYS A 360 50.11 -138.87 -46.24
CA LYS A 360 49.48 -139.22 -47.52
C LYS A 360 50.45 -139.08 -48.69
N LEU A 361 51.18 -137.97 -48.79
CA LEU A 361 52.24 -137.69 -49.76
C LEU A 361 53.42 -138.65 -49.61
N GLU A 362 53.76 -139.11 -48.41
CA GLU A 362 54.72 -140.21 -48.17
C GLU A 362 54.20 -141.57 -48.68
N SER A 363 52.89 -141.74 -48.86
CA SER A 363 52.27 -142.91 -49.50
C SER A 363 51.91 -142.72 -50.98
N GLU A 364 51.71 -141.48 -51.44
CA GLU A 364 51.33 -141.07 -52.81
C GLU A 364 52.56 -140.68 -53.66
N THR A 365 53.75 -140.52 -53.07
CA THR A 365 55.03 -140.43 -53.80
C THR A 365 55.62 -141.79 -54.22
N ALA A 366 54.92 -142.88 -53.89
CA ALA A 366 55.19 -144.23 -54.43
C ALA A 366 54.36 -144.56 -55.69
N ASP A 367 53.26 -143.85 -55.99
CA ASP A 367 52.41 -144.11 -57.15
C ASP A 367 51.89 -142.81 -57.81
N GLN A 368 52.79 -142.20 -58.58
CA GLN A 368 52.56 -141.35 -59.75
C GLN A 368 51.75 -140.04 -59.62
N MET A 369 52.49 -138.96 -59.91
CA MET A 369 52.12 -137.82 -60.75
C MET A 369 50.67 -137.76 -61.28
N GLY A 370 49.96 -136.67 -60.96
CA GLY A 370 49.06 -136.03 -61.93
C GLY A 370 47.70 -135.54 -61.42
N ASN A 371 47.70 -134.33 -60.85
CA ASN A 371 46.61 -133.33 -60.85
C ASN A 371 45.20 -133.75 -60.41
N GLU A 372 44.81 -133.29 -59.22
CA GLU A 372 43.44 -133.38 -58.71
C GLU A 372 42.69 -132.03 -58.79
N SER A 373 41.50 -132.14 -59.36
CA SER A 373 40.48 -131.10 -59.59
C SER A 373 39.86 -130.65 -58.25
N TYR A 374 40.51 -129.72 -57.56
CA TYR A 374 39.97 -129.07 -56.36
C TYR A 374 39.05 -127.87 -56.67
N ILE A 375 38.78 -127.55 -57.93
CA ILE A 375 38.23 -126.22 -58.28
C ILE A 375 36.70 -126.22 -58.43
N ASP A 376 36.07 -127.36 -58.76
CA ASP A 376 34.67 -127.39 -59.19
C ASP A 376 33.64 -127.12 -58.07
N ALA A 377 34.00 -127.25 -56.80
CA ALA A 377 33.04 -127.13 -55.70
C ALA A 377 33.10 -125.78 -54.94
N VAL A 378 34.21 -125.04 -55.07
CA VAL A 378 34.27 -123.63 -54.60
C VAL A 378 33.72 -122.68 -55.69
N GLU A 379 33.55 -123.19 -56.93
CA GLU A 379 32.90 -122.48 -58.03
C GLU A 379 31.39 -122.25 -57.82
N GLU A 380 30.66 -123.11 -57.10
CA GLU A 380 29.21 -122.92 -56.94
C GLU A 380 28.81 -121.76 -56.00
N GLU A 381 29.55 -121.52 -54.92
CA GLU A 381 29.25 -120.41 -54.00
C GLU A 381 29.93 -119.11 -54.43
N LYS A 382 31.02 -119.20 -55.20
CA LYS A 382 31.52 -118.11 -56.03
C LYS A 382 30.45 -117.68 -57.05
N ASN A 383 29.69 -118.59 -57.67
CA ASN A 383 28.71 -118.28 -58.72
C ASN A 383 27.49 -117.47 -58.25
N THR A 384 27.08 -117.54 -56.98
CA THR A 384 25.92 -116.77 -56.50
C THR A 384 26.26 -115.32 -56.10
N LEU A 385 27.47 -115.08 -55.58
CA LEU A 385 28.00 -113.72 -55.39
C LEU A 385 28.58 -113.14 -56.69
N TYR A 386 29.12 -113.99 -57.57
CA TYR A 386 29.37 -113.64 -58.95
C TYR A 386 28.06 -113.26 -59.64
N ASP A 387 26.90 -113.89 -59.48
CA ASP A 387 25.68 -113.50 -60.24
C ASP A 387 25.17 -112.07 -59.96
N ASN A 388 25.36 -111.54 -58.75
CA ASN A 388 24.96 -110.16 -58.42
C ASN A 388 26.04 -109.13 -58.75
N ILE A 389 27.32 -109.49 -58.57
CA ILE A 389 28.44 -108.71 -59.11
C ILE A 389 28.44 -108.80 -60.65
N ILE A 390 27.96 -109.89 -61.25
CA ILE A 390 27.79 -110.12 -62.68
C ILE A 390 26.64 -109.25 -63.17
N LYS A 391 25.50 -109.04 -62.49
CA LYS A 391 24.46 -108.13 -63.02
C LYS A 391 24.85 -106.64 -63.02
N LEU A 392 25.65 -106.21 -62.04
CA LEU A 392 26.16 -104.84 -61.96
C LEU A 392 27.44 -104.63 -62.78
N ASN A 393 28.36 -105.60 -62.76
CA ASN A 393 29.42 -105.71 -63.76
C ASN A 393 28.85 -106.11 -65.13
N GLU A 394 27.61 -106.52 -65.34
CA GLU A 394 27.03 -106.79 -66.68
C GLU A 394 26.54 -105.50 -67.24
N LYS A 395 26.01 -104.56 -66.45
CA LYS A 395 25.67 -103.23 -66.96
C LYS A 395 26.91 -102.37 -67.16
N LEU A 396 27.88 -102.47 -66.24
CA LEU A 396 29.15 -101.76 -66.34
C LEU A 396 30.09 -102.43 -67.34
N LYS A 397 30.17 -103.77 -67.40
CA LYS A 397 30.77 -104.48 -68.53
C LYS A 397 29.90 -104.45 -69.77
N ASP A 398 28.61 -104.18 -69.81
CA ASP A 398 27.90 -104.00 -71.09
C ASP A 398 28.23 -102.63 -71.66
N ALA A 399 28.36 -101.59 -70.82
CA ALA A 399 28.88 -100.30 -71.25
C ALA A 399 30.38 -100.38 -71.64
N GLU A 400 31.20 -101.08 -70.85
CA GLU A 400 32.63 -101.28 -71.14
C GLU A 400 32.90 -102.36 -72.21
N HIS A 401 32.08 -103.40 -72.37
CA HIS A 401 32.13 -104.38 -73.46
C HIS A 401 31.46 -103.82 -74.70
N LYS A 402 30.60 -102.81 -74.63
CA LYS A 402 30.14 -102.07 -75.82
C LYS A 402 31.23 -101.10 -76.25
N CYS A 403 31.91 -100.39 -75.33
CA CYS A 403 33.11 -99.62 -75.68
C CYS A 403 34.27 -100.53 -76.14
N LYS A 404 34.56 -101.64 -75.45
CA LYS A 404 35.60 -102.62 -75.83
C LYS A 404 35.18 -103.51 -77.00
N ARG A 405 33.89 -103.76 -77.30
CA ARG A 405 33.44 -104.39 -78.57
C ARG A 405 33.59 -103.43 -79.71
N LEU A 406 33.20 -102.17 -79.56
CA LEU A 406 33.40 -101.17 -80.60
C LEU A 406 34.90 -100.94 -80.85
N GLN A 407 35.71 -100.90 -79.80
CA GLN A 407 37.17 -100.79 -79.88
C GLN A 407 37.83 -102.08 -80.43
N ARG A 408 37.38 -103.28 -80.05
CA ARG A 408 37.88 -104.55 -80.60
C ARG A 408 37.32 -104.90 -81.98
N GLU A 409 36.14 -104.43 -82.37
CA GLU A 409 35.61 -104.54 -83.75
C GLU A 409 36.36 -103.57 -84.67
N LEU A 410 36.75 -102.39 -84.17
CA LEU A 410 37.71 -101.49 -84.82
C LEU A 410 39.09 -102.14 -84.97
N GLU A 411 39.64 -102.72 -83.91
CA GLU A 411 40.95 -103.39 -83.93
C GLU A 411 40.93 -104.73 -84.70
N ALA A 412 39.83 -105.49 -84.67
CA ALA A 412 39.67 -106.75 -85.41
C ALA A 412 39.39 -106.51 -86.90
N LYS A 413 38.63 -105.47 -87.29
CA LYS A 413 38.54 -105.07 -88.70
C LYS A 413 39.83 -104.39 -89.20
N GLY A 414 40.55 -103.71 -88.31
CA GLY A 414 41.91 -103.23 -88.58
C GLY A 414 42.89 -104.38 -88.84
N LYS A 415 42.84 -105.44 -88.02
CA LYS A 415 43.65 -106.65 -88.19
C LYS A 415 43.20 -107.55 -89.33
N ASP A 416 41.90 -107.71 -89.58
CA ASP A 416 41.38 -108.42 -90.77
C ASP A 416 41.78 -107.67 -92.05
N LEU A 417 41.84 -106.34 -92.03
CA LEU A 417 42.42 -105.55 -93.12
C LEU A 417 43.93 -105.82 -93.28
N GLU A 418 44.71 -105.81 -92.19
CA GLU A 418 46.16 -106.12 -92.20
C GLU A 418 46.44 -107.57 -92.66
N ASP A 419 45.69 -108.55 -92.19
CA ASP A 419 45.83 -109.97 -92.53
C ASP A 419 45.38 -110.25 -93.97
N ARG A 420 44.32 -109.57 -94.47
CA ARG A 420 43.97 -109.61 -95.91
C ARG A 420 45.02 -108.89 -96.76
N GLU A 421 45.69 -107.85 -96.24
CA GLU A 421 46.82 -107.17 -96.90
C GLU A 421 48.07 -108.08 -96.96
N LEU A 422 48.30 -108.87 -95.91
CA LEU A 422 49.34 -109.90 -95.84
C LEU A 422 49.02 -111.12 -96.72
N GLU A 423 47.75 -111.50 -96.84
CA GLU A 423 47.28 -112.55 -97.76
C GLU A 423 47.30 -112.07 -99.21
N LEU A 424 47.02 -110.79 -99.48
CA LEU A 424 47.28 -110.11 -100.75
C LEU A 424 48.79 -110.04 -101.07
N GLN A 425 49.67 -109.87 -100.08
CA GLN A 425 51.12 -109.98 -100.27
C GLN A 425 51.60 -111.42 -100.50
N ARG A 426 50.89 -112.43 -99.97
CA ARG A 426 51.17 -113.87 -100.23
C ARG A 426 50.66 -114.32 -101.60
N LEU A 427 49.47 -113.89 -102.01
CA LEU A 427 48.91 -114.15 -103.35
C LEU A 427 49.68 -113.40 -104.46
N ARG A 428 50.29 -112.25 -104.16
CA ARG A 428 51.25 -111.57 -105.05
C ARG A 428 52.63 -112.27 -105.13
N LYS A 429 52.94 -113.25 -104.27
CA LYS A 429 54.25 -113.92 -104.17
C LYS A 429 54.25 -115.42 -104.50
N LEU A 430 53.09 -116.03 -104.80
CA LEU A 430 53.00 -117.38 -105.38
C LEU A 430 52.38 -117.35 -106.78
N ASP A 431 52.99 -116.53 -107.63
CA ASP A 431 52.94 -116.61 -109.09
C ASP A 431 54.26 -117.25 -109.55
N ARG A 432 54.27 -118.59 -109.67
CA ARG A 432 55.22 -119.37 -110.49
C ARG A 432 54.71 -120.81 -110.64
N GLY A 433 53.89 -121.02 -111.68
CA GLY A 433 53.74 -122.32 -112.32
C GLY A 433 52.34 -122.95 -112.30
N SER A 434 51.44 -122.45 -113.17
CA SER A 434 50.59 -123.21 -114.11
C SER A 434 49.12 -122.73 -114.16
N SER A 435 48.74 -122.19 -115.33
CA SER A 435 47.39 -121.87 -115.86
C SER A 435 46.53 -120.78 -115.17
N ARG A 436 46.43 -119.60 -115.82
CA ARG A 436 46.15 -118.28 -115.21
C ARG A 436 44.82 -117.59 -115.59
N ASN A 437 43.96 -118.15 -116.44
CA ASN A 437 42.91 -117.32 -117.04
C ASN A 437 41.50 -117.35 -116.41
N ASP A 438 41.15 -118.35 -115.59
CA ASP A 438 39.81 -118.38 -114.93
C ASP A 438 39.84 -117.88 -113.47
N MET A 439 41.02 -117.53 -112.93
CA MET A 439 41.19 -116.99 -111.57
C MET A 439 41.21 -115.46 -111.49
N MET A 440 41.42 -114.72 -112.58
CA MET A 440 41.54 -113.25 -112.51
C MET A 440 40.20 -112.53 -112.32
N ASP A 441 39.13 -112.96 -113.00
CA ASP A 441 37.82 -112.30 -112.91
C ASP A 441 37.16 -112.52 -111.54
N THR A 442 37.39 -113.68 -110.93
CA THR A 442 36.89 -114.00 -109.58
C THR A 442 37.65 -113.24 -108.49
N VAL A 443 38.95 -112.95 -108.71
CA VAL A 443 39.75 -112.14 -107.79
C VAL A 443 39.34 -110.67 -107.85
N GLU A 444 39.06 -110.12 -109.04
CA GLU A 444 38.69 -108.70 -109.20
C GLU A 444 37.28 -108.38 -108.63
N GLU A 445 36.30 -109.27 -108.81
CA GLU A 445 34.99 -109.14 -108.16
C GLU A 445 35.06 -109.22 -106.63
N LEU A 446 35.87 -110.14 -106.09
CA LEU A 446 36.08 -110.26 -104.65
C LEU A 446 36.78 -109.02 -104.09
N GLN A 447 37.71 -108.44 -104.84
CA GLN A 447 38.44 -107.24 -104.44
C GLN A 447 37.52 -106.01 -104.40
N ASN A 448 36.63 -105.84 -105.38
CA ASN A 448 35.67 -104.74 -105.39
C ASN A 448 34.59 -104.87 -104.31
N LYS A 449 34.11 -106.09 -104.02
CA LYS A 449 33.20 -106.35 -102.89
C LYS A 449 33.87 -106.05 -101.55
N LEU A 450 35.13 -106.45 -101.37
CA LEU A 450 35.92 -106.13 -100.17
C LEU A 450 36.14 -104.63 -100.00
N ILE A 451 36.39 -103.87 -101.07
CA ILE A 451 36.55 -102.41 -101.00
C ILE A 451 35.23 -101.73 -100.61
N GLN A 452 34.09 -102.18 -101.16
CA GLN A 452 32.79 -101.65 -100.77
C GLN A 452 32.44 -101.94 -99.31
N GLU A 453 32.74 -103.14 -98.81
CA GLU A 453 32.55 -103.49 -97.41
C GLU A 453 33.48 -102.70 -96.49
N ARG A 454 34.75 -102.53 -96.86
CA ARG A 454 35.71 -101.68 -96.15
C ARG A 454 35.19 -100.25 -96.02
N ASN A 455 34.72 -99.66 -97.11
CA ASN A 455 34.21 -98.27 -97.09
C ASN A 455 32.92 -98.13 -96.26
N LYS A 456 32.07 -99.16 -96.23
CA LYS A 456 30.91 -99.17 -95.32
C LYS A 456 31.34 -99.19 -93.86
N PHE A 457 32.33 -100.01 -93.51
CA PHE A 457 32.82 -100.09 -92.13
C PHE A 457 33.56 -98.84 -91.66
N VAL A 458 34.37 -98.22 -92.53
CA VAL A 458 35.01 -96.93 -92.22
C VAL A 458 33.95 -95.85 -91.97
N ASN A 459 32.91 -95.77 -92.81
CA ASN A 459 31.82 -94.81 -92.62
C ASN A 459 30.99 -95.06 -91.34
N GLU A 460 30.85 -96.31 -90.90
CA GLU A 460 30.17 -96.64 -89.64
C GLU A 460 31.03 -96.28 -88.42
N ILE A 461 32.34 -96.50 -88.50
CA ILE A 461 33.32 -96.10 -87.50
C ILE A 461 33.31 -94.58 -87.33
N ASP A 462 33.42 -93.82 -88.42
CA ASP A 462 33.42 -92.35 -88.39
C ASP A 462 32.11 -91.77 -87.81
N LYS A 463 30.97 -92.44 -88.08
CA LYS A 463 29.68 -92.08 -87.48
C LYS A 463 29.60 -92.36 -85.98
N MET A 464 30.29 -93.39 -85.49
CA MET A 464 30.32 -93.68 -84.06
C MET A 464 31.31 -92.79 -83.32
N ASP A 465 32.47 -92.52 -83.90
CA ASP A 465 33.44 -91.57 -83.34
C ASP A 465 32.86 -90.16 -83.26
N SER A 466 32.17 -89.70 -84.31
CA SER A 466 31.48 -88.39 -84.28
C SER A 466 30.39 -88.32 -83.20
N LYS A 467 29.61 -89.38 -82.99
CA LYS A 467 28.62 -89.42 -81.89
C LYS A 467 29.27 -89.42 -80.52
N PHE A 468 30.31 -90.22 -80.33
CA PHE A 468 31.04 -90.28 -79.06
C PHE A 468 31.66 -88.93 -78.71
N VAL A 469 32.27 -88.26 -79.69
CA VAL A 469 32.82 -86.91 -79.50
C VAL A 469 31.72 -85.89 -79.17
N SER A 470 30.55 -85.98 -79.82
CA SER A 470 29.42 -85.09 -79.55
C SER A 470 28.91 -85.25 -78.11
N GLU A 471 28.61 -86.48 -77.68
CA GLU A 471 28.09 -86.75 -76.33
C GLU A 471 29.11 -86.40 -75.23
N LYS A 472 30.39 -86.65 -75.50
CA LYS A 472 31.49 -86.25 -74.61
C LYS A 472 31.54 -84.73 -74.43
N ASN A 473 31.40 -83.96 -75.50
CA ASN A 473 31.45 -82.49 -75.44
C ASN A 473 30.22 -81.91 -74.71
N GLU A 474 29.02 -82.46 -74.93
CA GLU A 474 27.80 -82.04 -74.21
C GLU A 474 27.92 -82.24 -72.68
N LEU A 475 28.56 -83.32 -72.25
CA LEU A 475 28.85 -83.57 -70.84
C LEU A 475 29.87 -82.58 -70.25
N TYR A 476 30.87 -82.16 -71.03
CA TYR A 476 31.80 -81.11 -70.58
C TYR A 476 31.11 -79.74 -70.47
N ASP A 477 30.29 -79.37 -71.44
CA ASP A 477 29.57 -78.09 -71.43
C ASP A 477 28.60 -77.98 -70.23
N THR A 478 27.93 -79.08 -69.90
CA THR A 478 27.03 -79.13 -68.73
C THR A 478 27.79 -79.03 -67.41
N ILE A 479 28.95 -79.69 -67.28
CA ILE A 479 29.82 -79.55 -66.11
C ILE A 479 30.30 -78.09 -65.96
N GLU A 480 30.71 -77.45 -67.05
CA GLU A 480 31.19 -76.06 -67.03
C GLU A 480 30.09 -75.05 -66.67
N LYS A 481 28.87 -75.26 -67.17
CA LYS A 481 27.71 -74.44 -66.82
C LYS A 481 27.39 -74.50 -65.32
N LEU A 482 27.38 -75.70 -64.73
CA LEU A 482 27.14 -75.88 -63.30
C LEU A 482 28.24 -75.26 -62.43
N GLN A 483 29.48 -75.24 -62.90
CA GLN A 483 30.58 -74.57 -62.19
C GLN A 483 30.43 -73.03 -62.19
N ARG A 484 29.94 -72.45 -63.30
CA ARG A 484 29.65 -71.01 -63.37
C ARG A 484 28.49 -70.60 -62.45
N GLU A 485 27.39 -71.35 -62.45
CA GLU A 485 26.24 -71.09 -61.56
C GLU A 485 26.64 -71.18 -60.07
N LYS A 486 27.52 -72.13 -59.72
CA LYS A 486 28.07 -72.21 -58.35
C LYS A 486 28.84 -70.96 -57.93
N LEU A 487 29.63 -70.36 -58.83
CA LEU A 487 30.41 -69.16 -58.54
C LEU A 487 29.52 -67.92 -58.36
N GLU A 488 28.50 -67.76 -59.20
CA GLU A 488 27.53 -66.66 -59.10
C GLU A 488 26.80 -66.67 -57.75
N ILE A 489 26.39 -67.85 -57.26
CA ILE A 489 25.76 -68.00 -55.94
C ILE A 489 26.69 -67.59 -54.80
N ILE A 490 28.00 -67.87 -54.92
CA ILE A 490 29.00 -67.47 -53.91
C ILE A 490 29.15 -65.95 -53.89
N GLU A 491 29.23 -65.30 -55.06
CA GLU A 491 29.34 -63.83 -55.15
C GLU A 491 28.11 -63.12 -54.55
N ASP A 492 26.91 -63.64 -54.80
CA ASP A 492 25.67 -63.13 -54.21
C ASP A 492 25.64 -63.27 -52.69
N PHE A 493 26.08 -64.41 -52.17
CA PHE A 493 26.18 -64.64 -50.73
C PHE A 493 27.14 -63.65 -50.06
N GLU A 494 28.32 -63.44 -50.63
CA GLU A 494 29.31 -62.48 -50.13
C GLU A 494 28.81 -61.03 -50.20
N LYS A 495 28.01 -60.69 -51.22
CA LYS A 495 27.37 -59.37 -51.32
C LYS A 495 26.33 -59.17 -50.22
N ILE A 496 25.45 -60.14 -49.98
CA ILE A 496 24.47 -60.10 -48.90
C ILE A 496 25.15 -59.99 -47.54
N GLN A 497 26.24 -60.74 -47.33
CA GLN A 497 26.99 -60.70 -46.07
C GLN A 497 27.64 -59.32 -45.82
N ARG A 498 28.17 -58.67 -46.86
CA ARG A 498 28.67 -57.29 -46.79
C ARG A 498 27.56 -56.28 -46.48
N GLU A 499 26.39 -56.42 -47.09
CA GLU A 499 25.25 -55.54 -46.83
C GLU A 499 24.72 -55.71 -45.39
N TYR A 500 24.66 -56.95 -44.89
CA TYR A 500 24.29 -57.24 -43.50
C TYR A 500 25.25 -56.59 -42.50
N ASN A 501 26.56 -56.75 -42.69
CA ASN A 501 27.56 -56.15 -41.81
C ASN A 501 27.49 -54.61 -41.85
N ASN A 502 27.32 -54.00 -43.02
CA ASN A 502 27.14 -52.55 -43.15
C ASN A 502 25.88 -52.03 -42.44
N LEU A 503 24.79 -52.82 -42.41
CA LEU A 503 23.58 -52.47 -41.65
C LEU A 503 23.78 -52.61 -40.14
N LEU A 504 24.53 -53.62 -39.71
CA LEU A 504 24.88 -53.83 -38.30
C LEU A 504 25.72 -52.66 -37.76
N ASP A 505 26.73 -52.24 -38.54
CA ASP A 505 27.60 -51.11 -38.20
C ASP A 505 26.79 -49.80 -38.13
N LYS A 506 25.90 -49.54 -39.11
CA LYS A 506 25.00 -48.38 -39.06
C LYS A 506 24.06 -48.39 -37.86
N MET A 507 23.59 -49.55 -37.42
CA MET A 507 22.77 -49.67 -36.21
C MET A 507 23.57 -49.36 -34.94
N HIS A 508 24.81 -49.85 -34.86
CA HIS A 508 25.71 -49.56 -33.75
C HIS A 508 26.09 -48.08 -33.71
N ASP A 509 26.37 -47.46 -34.86
CA ASP A 509 26.63 -46.02 -34.97
C ASP A 509 25.40 -45.17 -34.62
N SER A 510 24.19 -45.63 -34.96
CA SER A 510 22.94 -44.95 -34.59
C SER A 510 22.66 -45.02 -33.07
N ARG A 511 23.07 -46.10 -32.40
CA ARG A 511 23.00 -46.24 -30.93
C ARG A 511 24.14 -45.52 -30.21
N ALA A 512 25.30 -45.38 -30.86
CA ALA A 512 26.44 -44.61 -30.37
C ALA A 512 26.37 -43.12 -30.74
N SER A 513 25.36 -42.70 -31.51
CA SER A 513 25.14 -41.31 -31.88
C SER A 513 25.04 -40.44 -30.62
N SER A 514 25.92 -39.43 -30.55
CA SER A 514 25.95 -38.40 -29.50
C SER A 514 24.56 -37.83 -29.23
N GLU A 515 23.75 -37.66 -30.27
CA GLU A 515 22.40 -37.07 -30.15
C GLU A 515 21.46 -37.93 -29.31
N LEU A 516 21.55 -39.26 -29.41
CA LEU A 516 20.67 -40.16 -28.64
C LEU A 516 21.11 -40.24 -27.18
N GLN A 517 22.43 -40.20 -26.92
CA GLN A 517 22.98 -40.14 -25.57
C GLN A 517 22.71 -38.78 -24.90
N ASP A 518 22.76 -37.69 -25.66
CA ASP A 518 22.42 -36.35 -25.17
C ASP A 518 20.92 -36.25 -24.88
N LEU A 519 20.06 -36.83 -25.73
CA LEU A 519 18.62 -36.89 -25.47
C LEU A 519 18.30 -37.75 -24.23
N GLU A 520 18.98 -38.89 -24.04
CA GLU A 520 18.82 -39.73 -22.85
C GLU A 520 19.31 -39.02 -21.58
N ARG A 521 20.42 -38.28 -21.68
CA ARG A 521 20.95 -37.45 -20.60
C ARG A 521 19.98 -36.32 -20.25
N ASP A 522 19.41 -35.65 -21.25
CA ASP A 522 18.46 -34.57 -21.03
C ASP A 522 17.12 -35.09 -20.50
N PHE A 523 16.68 -36.28 -20.93
CA PHE A 523 15.51 -36.94 -20.33
C PHE A 523 15.76 -37.30 -18.86
N LYS A 524 16.95 -37.80 -18.50
CA LYS A 524 17.33 -38.05 -17.11
C LYS A 524 17.37 -36.77 -16.28
N LYS A 525 17.92 -35.68 -16.82
CA LYS A 525 17.90 -34.36 -16.15
C LYS A 525 16.49 -33.83 -15.96
N LEU A 526 15.64 -33.95 -16.97
CA LEU A 526 14.25 -33.50 -16.90
C LEU A 526 13.45 -34.34 -15.90
N SER A 527 13.63 -35.67 -15.91
CA SER A 527 13.02 -36.58 -14.94
C SER A 527 13.47 -36.28 -13.51
N PHE A 528 14.76 -36.02 -13.30
CA PHE A 528 15.28 -35.62 -12.00
C PHE A 528 14.70 -34.28 -11.56
N SER A 529 14.70 -33.26 -12.43
CA SER A 529 14.13 -31.94 -12.13
C SER A 529 12.62 -32.02 -11.82
N TYR A 530 11.88 -32.88 -12.53
CA TYR A 530 10.47 -33.10 -12.27
C TYR A 530 10.26 -33.78 -10.91
N ALA A 531 11.05 -34.80 -10.58
CA ALA A 531 10.99 -35.47 -9.27
C ALA A 531 11.30 -34.50 -8.12
N THR A 532 12.35 -33.67 -8.25
CA THR A 532 12.67 -32.64 -7.25
C THR A 532 11.51 -31.66 -7.07
N LYS A 533 10.87 -31.24 -8.17
CA LYS A 533 9.76 -30.28 -8.11
C LYS A 533 8.49 -30.87 -7.51
N CYS A 534 8.23 -32.16 -7.74
CA CYS A 534 7.16 -32.88 -7.05
C CYS A 534 7.40 -32.96 -5.54
N GLN A 535 8.66 -33.20 -5.14
CA GLN A 535 9.03 -33.24 -3.73
C GLN A 535 8.91 -31.86 -3.05
N GLU A 536 9.38 -30.79 -3.70
CA GLU A 536 9.20 -29.41 -3.24
C GLU A 536 7.71 -29.07 -3.06
N LEU A 537 6.84 -29.52 -3.97
CA LEU A 537 5.39 -29.32 -3.85
C LEU A 537 4.77 -30.12 -2.69
N GLU A 538 5.26 -31.32 -2.42
CA GLU A 538 4.84 -32.11 -1.25
C GLU A 538 5.30 -31.47 0.06
N ASP A 539 6.52 -30.94 0.12
CA ASP A 539 7.04 -30.24 1.29
C ASP A 539 6.22 -28.97 1.58
N VAL A 540 5.95 -28.14 0.56
CA VAL A 540 5.09 -26.95 0.69
C VAL A 540 3.67 -27.32 1.13
N ARG A 541 3.14 -28.45 0.65
CA ARG A 541 1.82 -28.93 1.07
C ARG A 541 1.84 -29.36 2.54
N TYR A 542 2.90 -30.03 2.98
CA TYR A 542 3.06 -30.43 4.37
C TYR A 542 3.19 -29.22 5.30
N GLU A 543 3.97 -28.20 4.92
CA GLU A 543 4.07 -26.93 5.64
C GLU A 543 2.72 -26.21 5.73
N SER A 544 1.99 -26.14 4.62
CA SER A 544 0.64 -25.56 4.59
C SER A 544 -0.33 -26.31 5.51
N ASP A 545 -0.32 -27.65 5.50
CA ASP A 545 -1.18 -28.47 6.36
C ASP A 545 -0.77 -28.41 7.84
N SER A 546 0.51 -28.12 8.13
CA SER A 546 0.99 -27.82 9.49
C SER A 546 0.46 -26.46 9.95
N LEU A 547 0.64 -25.41 9.14
CA LEU A 547 0.19 -24.07 9.48
C LEU A 547 -1.33 -24.01 9.68
N VAL A 548 -2.10 -24.73 8.86
CA VAL A 548 -3.55 -24.83 9.01
C VAL A 548 -3.94 -25.54 10.32
N ARG A 549 -3.15 -26.51 10.79
CA ARG A 549 -3.36 -27.14 12.11
C ARG A 549 -3.05 -26.17 13.24
N ASP A 550 -1.91 -25.48 13.17
CA ASP A 550 -1.49 -24.52 14.19
C ASP A 550 -2.52 -23.38 14.33
N LEU A 551 -3.01 -22.84 13.20
CA LEU A 551 -4.07 -21.81 13.19
C LEU A 551 -5.39 -22.32 13.77
N LYS A 552 -5.74 -23.60 13.55
CA LYS A 552 -6.95 -24.19 14.15
C LYS A 552 -6.82 -24.35 15.65
N ASP A 553 -5.65 -24.75 16.12
CA ASP A 553 -5.37 -24.90 17.55
C ASP A 553 -5.36 -23.53 18.25
N GLU A 554 -4.79 -22.50 17.62
CA GLU A 554 -4.84 -21.11 18.10
C GLU A 554 -6.27 -20.56 18.15
N LEU A 555 -7.06 -20.78 17.09
CA LEU A 555 -8.49 -20.43 17.08
C LEU A 555 -9.25 -21.14 18.20
N SER A 556 -9.02 -22.43 18.39
CA SER A 556 -9.66 -23.22 19.45
C SER A 556 -9.29 -22.70 20.84
N TYR A 557 -8.01 -22.34 21.05
CA TYR A 557 -7.55 -21.72 22.28
C TYR A 557 -8.25 -20.38 22.54
N LYS A 558 -8.33 -19.51 21.53
CA LYS A 558 -8.97 -18.20 21.63
C LYS A 558 -10.47 -18.30 21.87
N GLU A 559 -11.15 -19.26 21.26
CA GLU A 559 -12.56 -19.56 21.54
C GLU A 559 -12.77 -20.03 22.99
N ALA A 560 -11.87 -20.86 23.52
CA ALA A 560 -11.93 -21.31 24.91
C ALA A 560 -11.67 -20.15 25.89
N GLU A 561 -10.72 -19.27 25.58
CA GLU A 561 -10.41 -18.06 26.34
C GLU A 561 -11.62 -17.09 26.36
N MET A 562 -12.23 -16.84 25.21
CA MET A 562 -13.45 -16.03 25.12
C MET A 562 -14.58 -16.61 25.97
N LYS A 563 -14.81 -17.93 25.94
CA LYS A 563 -15.82 -18.58 26.80
C LYS A 563 -15.53 -18.40 28.28
N ARG A 564 -14.26 -18.52 28.70
CA ARG A 564 -13.86 -18.27 30.10
C ARG A 564 -14.10 -16.83 30.52
N LEU A 565 -13.77 -15.86 29.67
CA LEU A 565 -14.01 -14.44 29.93
C LEU A 565 -15.51 -14.13 30.01
N GLN A 566 -16.32 -14.70 29.11
CA GLN A 566 -17.78 -14.58 29.18
C GLN A 566 -18.34 -15.12 30.49
N SER A 567 -17.95 -16.33 30.91
CA SER A 567 -18.38 -16.88 32.20
C SER A 567 -17.91 -16.04 33.41
N ARG A 568 -16.72 -15.42 33.34
CA ARG A 568 -16.23 -14.52 34.38
C ARG A 568 -17.04 -13.22 34.46
N ILE A 569 -17.40 -12.65 33.32
CA ILE A 569 -18.28 -11.46 33.26
C ILE A 569 -19.65 -11.79 33.85
N GLU A 570 -20.23 -12.93 33.49
CA GLU A 570 -21.50 -13.39 34.06
C GLU A 570 -21.43 -13.56 35.58
N GLN A 571 -20.34 -14.16 36.11
CA GLN A 571 -20.12 -14.28 37.55
C GLN A 571 -19.98 -12.92 38.25
N MET A 572 -19.18 -12.00 37.69
CA MET A 572 -19.02 -10.66 38.28
C MET A 572 -20.34 -9.88 38.27
N THR A 573 -21.14 -10.01 37.22
CA THR A 573 -22.45 -9.37 37.13
C THR A 573 -23.39 -9.90 38.23
N ALA A 574 -23.42 -11.21 38.44
CA ALA A 574 -24.20 -11.83 39.51
C ALA A 574 -23.73 -11.41 40.92
N GLU A 575 -22.42 -11.25 41.13
CA GLU A 575 -21.86 -10.79 42.40
C GLU A 575 -22.23 -9.33 42.69
N ILE A 576 -22.18 -8.46 41.68
CA ILE A 576 -22.62 -7.05 41.78
C ILE A 576 -24.10 -6.98 42.14
N ASP A 577 -24.95 -7.77 41.48
CA ASP A 577 -26.40 -7.81 41.78
C ASP A 577 -26.66 -8.28 43.23
N LYS A 578 -25.86 -9.22 43.73
CA LYS A 578 -25.93 -9.68 45.12
C LYS A 578 -25.46 -8.62 46.12
N GLN A 579 -24.34 -7.95 45.86
CA GLN A 579 -23.80 -6.89 46.71
C GLN A 579 -24.75 -5.70 46.79
N THR A 580 -25.31 -5.27 45.66
CA THR A 580 -26.30 -4.19 45.63
C THR A 580 -27.58 -4.56 46.41
N GLY A 581 -27.99 -5.83 46.39
CA GLY A 581 -29.04 -6.35 47.24
C GLY A 581 -28.72 -6.28 48.75
N LEU A 582 -27.51 -6.70 49.14
CA LEU A 582 -27.04 -6.68 50.53
C LEU A 582 -26.92 -5.26 51.07
N HIS A 583 -26.31 -4.33 50.33
CA HIS A 583 -26.18 -2.94 50.76
C HIS A 583 -27.54 -2.26 51.00
N LYS A 584 -28.55 -2.56 50.16
CA LYS A 584 -29.93 -2.09 50.38
C LYS A 584 -30.55 -2.64 51.66
N SER A 585 -30.17 -3.84 52.09
CA SER A 585 -30.66 -4.46 53.33
C SER A 585 -29.94 -3.93 54.57
N GLU A 586 -28.63 -3.69 54.46
CA GLU A 586 -27.77 -3.19 55.53
C GLU A 586 -28.11 -1.74 55.89
N ASN A 587 -28.28 -0.88 54.88
CA ASN A 587 -28.72 0.51 55.09
C ASN A 587 -30.09 0.59 55.77
N LYS A 588 -30.99 -0.36 55.49
CA LYS A 588 -32.30 -0.45 56.16
C LYS A 588 -32.18 -0.88 57.63
N LEU A 589 -31.19 -1.70 57.96
CA LEU A 589 -30.95 -2.18 59.32
C LEU A 589 -30.32 -1.07 60.17
N GLN A 590 -29.27 -0.43 59.67
CA GLN A 590 -28.58 0.68 60.35
C GLN A 590 -29.53 1.86 60.63
N LEU A 591 -30.43 2.17 59.68
CA LEU A 591 -31.44 3.21 59.88
C LEU A 591 -32.41 2.87 61.02
N ARG A 592 -32.74 1.59 61.25
CA ARG A 592 -33.59 1.19 62.39
C ARG A 592 -32.86 1.29 63.71
N GLU A 593 -31.60 0.86 63.77
CA GLU A 593 -30.79 0.92 65.01
C GLU A 593 -30.61 2.37 65.47
N LEU A 594 -30.26 3.29 64.55
CA LEU A 594 -30.14 4.72 64.85
C LEU A 594 -31.44 5.35 65.36
N MET A 595 -32.60 4.92 64.85
CA MET A 595 -33.89 5.42 65.33
C MET A 595 -34.20 4.95 66.75
N GLU A 596 -33.81 3.73 67.13
CA GLU A 596 -34.05 3.20 68.48
C GLU A 596 -33.12 3.83 69.51
N ASP A 597 -31.85 4.03 69.16
CA ASP A 597 -30.87 4.70 70.05
C ASP A 597 -31.28 6.14 70.34
N LYS A 598 -31.76 6.87 69.32
CA LYS A 598 -32.30 8.22 69.50
C LYS A 598 -33.46 8.23 70.50
N ARG A 599 -34.40 7.28 70.36
CA ARG A 599 -35.56 7.15 71.25
C ARG A 599 -35.14 6.93 72.71
N LEU A 600 -34.18 6.03 72.93
CA LEU A 600 -33.65 5.72 74.27
C LEU A 600 -32.91 6.90 74.90
N LEU A 601 -32.19 7.69 74.11
CA LEU A 601 -31.46 8.86 74.59
C LEU A 601 -32.40 9.99 75.02
N GLU A 602 -33.45 10.25 74.24
CA GLU A 602 -34.49 11.23 74.56
C GLU A 602 -35.26 10.89 75.86
N GLU A 603 -35.49 9.60 76.11
CA GLU A 603 -36.12 9.10 77.35
C GLU A 603 -35.23 9.37 78.57
N LYS A 604 -33.95 8.99 78.51
CA LYS A 604 -32.99 9.21 79.61
C LYS A 604 -32.78 10.69 79.93
N TYR A 605 -32.72 11.54 78.91
CA TYR A 605 -32.61 12.99 79.10
C TYR A 605 -33.82 13.56 79.83
N SER A 606 -35.03 13.12 79.45
CA SER A 606 -36.28 13.55 80.07
C SER A 606 -36.38 13.14 81.54
N ASP A 607 -35.85 11.97 81.91
CA ASP A 607 -35.82 11.51 83.30
C ASP A 607 -34.84 12.30 84.17
N CYS A 608 -33.62 12.55 83.67
CA CYS A 608 -32.66 13.41 84.37
C CYS A 608 -33.19 14.84 84.57
N LEU A 609 -33.89 15.39 83.58
CA LEU A 609 -34.47 16.73 83.66
C LEU A 609 -35.57 16.81 84.73
N ARG A 610 -36.40 15.76 84.83
CA ARG A 610 -37.44 15.67 85.87
C ARG A 610 -36.85 15.61 87.27
N GLU A 611 -35.79 14.81 87.46
CA GLU A 611 -35.16 14.66 88.79
C GLU A 611 -34.39 15.91 89.21
N ASN A 612 -33.71 16.59 88.29
CA ASN A 612 -33.04 17.88 88.57
C ASN A 612 -34.04 18.96 89.01
N ASN A 613 -35.18 19.05 88.32
CA ASN A 613 -36.25 19.99 88.69
C ASN A 613 -36.87 19.67 90.06
N ARG A 614 -36.97 18.38 90.42
CA ARG A 614 -37.41 17.95 91.76
C ARG A 614 -36.43 18.39 92.84
N LEU A 615 -35.13 18.12 92.66
CA LEU A 615 -34.08 18.48 93.63
C LEU A 615 -33.95 20.00 93.80
N ARG A 616 -34.06 20.78 92.72
CA ARG A 616 -34.10 22.26 92.80
C ARG A 616 -35.24 22.77 93.68
N ARG A 617 -36.45 22.24 93.49
CA ARG A 617 -37.61 22.63 94.31
C ARG A 617 -37.45 22.27 95.79
N GLN A 618 -36.83 21.12 96.08
CA GLN A 618 -36.52 20.73 97.46
C GLN A 618 -35.49 21.66 98.10
N LEU A 619 -34.46 22.06 97.37
CA LEU A 619 -33.46 23.04 97.84
C LEU A 619 -34.04 24.44 98.02
N GLU A 620 -34.94 24.89 97.15
CA GLU A 620 -35.66 26.16 97.31
C GLU A 620 -36.60 26.13 98.53
N SER A 621 -37.26 25.00 98.79
CA SER A 621 -38.08 24.82 99.99
C SER A 621 -37.28 24.82 101.29
N ILE A 622 -36.03 24.33 101.26
CA ILE A 622 -35.13 24.35 102.43
C ILE A 622 -34.55 25.75 102.64
N LYS A 623 -34.15 26.44 101.56
CA LYS A 623 -33.70 27.85 101.64
C LYS A 623 -34.80 28.79 102.14
N ALA A 624 -36.06 28.54 101.79
CA ALA A 624 -37.20 29.32 102.32
C ALA A 624 -37.48 29.08 103.82
N ARG A 625 -36.89 28.04 104.44
CA ARG A 625 -36.95 27.79 105.89
C ARG A 625 -35.80 28.42 106.69
N ASP A 626 -34.73 28.90 106.03
CA ASP A 626 -33.51 29.42 106.68
C ASP A 626 -33.60 30.90 107.08
N ASP A 627 -34.68 31.61 106.72
CA ASP A 627 -34.83 33.06 106.96
C ASP A 627 -35.53 33.44 108.28
N LEU A 628 -35.77 32.53 109.22
CA LEU A 628 -36.29 32.87 110.56
C LEU A 628 -35.60 32.11 111.70
N GLU A 629 -34.87 32.89 112.51
CA GLU A 629 -34.47 32.68 113.92
C GLU A 629 -33.36 31.65 114.28
N LYS A 630 -32.35 32.14 115.00
CA LYS A 630 -31.47 31.35 115.90
C LYS A 630 -32.14 31.31 117.29
N PRO A 631 -31.88 30.34 118.22
CA PRO A 631 -30.66 29.53 118.32
C PRO A 631 -30.84 28.03 118.72
N ASP A 632 -29.75 27.26 118.57
CA ASP A 632 -29.41 26.03 119.29
C ASP A 632 -30.51 24.98 119.59
N SER A 633 -30.78 24.12 118.62
CA SER A 633 -31.40 22.81 118.85
C SER A 633 -30.68 21.74 117.99
N LEU A 634 -30.67 20.49 118.47
CA LEU A 634 -30.04 19.34 117.80
C LEU A 634 -30.59 19.11 116.38
N GLU A 635 -31.85 19.48 116.13
CA GLU A 635 -32.48 19.43 114.80
C GLU A 635 -31.82 20.40 113.82
N MET A 636 -31.30 21.53 114.28
CA MET A 636 -30.59 22.49 113.42
C MET A 636 -29.21 21.97 113.01
N LYS A 637 -28.59 21.09 113.81
CA LYS A 637 -27.36 20.38 113.42
C LYS A 637 -27.66 19.21 112.47
N GLU A 638 -28.79 18.53 112.63
CA GLU A 638 -29.23 17.50 111.69
C GLU A 638 -29.66 18.10 110.36
N LEU A 639 -30.44 19.18 110.35
CA LEU A 639 -30.78 19.96 109.16
C LEU A 639 -29.56 20.59 108.50
N ARG A 640 -28.55 21.03 109.26
CA ARG A 640 -27.26 21.47 108.67
C ARG A 640 -26.49 20.31 108.06
N ARG A 641 -26.45 19.14 108.72
CA ARG A 641 -25.84 17.93 108.13
C ARG A 641 -26.59 17.48 106.89
N GLU A 642 -27.91 17.54 106.91
CA GLU A 642 -28.79 17.18 105.80
C GLU A 642 -28.67 18.21 104.66
N CYS A 643 -28.53 19.49 104.98
CA CYS A 643 -28.16 20.53 104.02
C CYS A 643 -26.77 20.31 103.44
N ASP A 644 -25.78 19.93 104.26
CA ASP A 644 -24.43 19.65 103.81
C ASP A 644 -24.39 18.39 102.93
N THR A 645 -25.15 17.33 103.25
CA THR A 645 -25.30 16.15 102.39
C THR A 645 -26.07 16.47 101.12
N LEU A 646 -27.15 17.24 101.18
CA LEU A 646 -27.87 17.69 100.00
C LEU A 646 -27.02 18.62 99.14
N LYS A 647 -26.12 19.40 99.74
CA LYS A 647 -25.19 20.28 99.03
C LYS A 647 -24.04 19.50 98.40
N THR A 648 -23.54 18.44 99.04
CA THR A 648 -22.57 17.54 98.41
C THR A 648 -23.21 16.71 97.31
N GLU A 649 -24.43 16.19 97.51
CA GLU A 649 -25.20 15.51 96.47
C GLU A 649 -25.54 16.44 95.30
N LEU A 650 -25.97 17.68 95.56
CA LEU A 650 -26.18 18.68 94.52
C LEU A 650 -24.87 18.99 93.79
N SER A 651 -23.76 19.10 94.51
CA SER A 651 -22.44 19.33 93.91
C SER A 651 -22.02 18.16 93.02
N MET A 652 -22.23 16.91 93.46
CA MET A 652 -21.98 15.72 92.65
C MET A 652 -22.90 15.68 91.43
N LYS A 653 -24.21 15.94 91.59
CA LYS A 653 -25.16 16.01 90.48
C LYS A 653 -24.87 17.15 89.51
N THR A 654 -24.34 18.27 90.00
CA THR A 654 -23.89 19.39 89.15
C THR A 654 -22.64 19.00 88.36
N LYS A 655 -21.72 18.22 88.95
CA LYS A 655 -20.58 17.65 88.23
C LYS A 655 -21.01 16.60 87.21
N GLU A 656 -21.92 15.69 87.56
CA GLU A 656 -22.49 14.72 86.62
C GLU A 656 -23.20 15.42 85.46
N LEU A 657 -23.94 16.50 85.72
CA LEU A 657 -24.57 17.32 84.68
C LEU A 657 -23.55 18.06 83.82
N ALA A 658 -22.46 18.55 84.41
CA ALA A 658 -21.39 19.18 83.65
C ALA A 658 -20.66 18.16 82.75
N GLU A 659 -20.41 16.95 83.24
CA GLU A 659 -19.85 15.85 82.45
C GLU A 659 -20.81 15.39 81.35
N LEU A 660 -22.11 15.29 81.64
CA LEU A 660 -23.13 14.97 80.63
C LEU A 660 -23.29 16.07 79.59
N ASN A 661 -23.24 17.35 79.98
CA ASN A 661 -23.23 18.46 79.05
C ASN A 661 -21.98 18.46 78.18
N TRP A 662 -20.80 18.20 78.76
CA TRP A 662 -19.57 18.09 77.99
C TRP A 662 -19.65 16.94 76.98
N LYS A 663 -20.15 15.77 77.38
CA LYS A 663 -20.40 14.64 76.45
C LYS A 663 -21.46 14.95 75.39
N LEU A 664 -22.47 15.73 75.74
CA LEU A 664 -23.50 16.16 74.80
C LEU A 664 -22.92 17.15 73.77
N ASP A 665 -22.10 18.10 74.21
CA ASP A 665 -21.42 19.05 73.33
C ASP A 665 -20.42 18.33 72.40
N ASP A 666 -19.67 17.35 72.92
CA ASP A 666 -18.76 16.51 72.13
C ASP A 666 -19.53 15.70 71.07
N ALA A 667 -20.64 15.05 71.46
CA ALA A 667 -21.52 14.32 70.54
C ALA A 667 -22.22 15.24 69.52
N LEU A 668 -22.52 16.49 69.87
CA LEU A 668 -23.07 17.48 68.94
C LEU A 668 -22.02 17.95 67.94
N GLU A 669 -20.77 18.09 68.35
CA GLU A 669 -19.66 18.43 67.45
C GLU A 669 -19.34 17.27 66.50
N GLU A 670 -19.30 16.03 67.00
CA GLU A 670 -19.19 14.82 66.15
C GLU A 670 -20.35 14.73 65.15
N ARG A 671 -21.58 14.98 65.60
CA ARG A 671 -22.75 15.03 64.72
C ARG A 671 -22.61 16.12 63.65
N LYS A 672 -22.08 17.28 64.00
CA LYS A 672 -21.87 18.38 63.06
C LYS A 672 -20.84 18.00 62.00
N GLN A 673 -19.72 17.40 62.40
CA GLN A 673 -18.70 16.89 61.49
C GLN A 673 -19.25 15.78 60.56
N LEU A 674 -20.08 14.88 61.10
CA LEU A 674 -20.75 13.84 60.30
C LEU A 674 -21.75 14.45 59.32
N VAL A 675 -22.52 15.47 59.71
CA VAL A 675 -23.46 16.17 58.82
C VAL A 675 -22.70 16.93 57.72
N GLU A 676 -21.57 17.56 58.03
CA GLU A 676 -20.69 18.19 57.04
C GLU A 676 -20.11 17.14 56.07
N SER A 677 -19.68 15.99 56.58
CA SER A 677 -19.18 14.87 55.77
C SER A 677 -20.26 14.27 54.86
N ILE A 678 -21.48 14.09 55.38
CA ILE A 678 -22.63 13.63 54.60
C ILE A 678 -23.00 14.67 53.53
N SER A 679 -22.98 15.96 53.85
CA SER A 679 -23.28 17.03 52.88
C SER A 679 -22.24 17.10 51.77
N SER A 680 -20.96 16.88 52.11
CA SER A 680 -19.88 16.73 51.12
C SER A 680 -20.09 15.51 50.23
N LEU A 681 -20.42 14.36 50.82
CA LEU A 681 -20.70 13.13 50.08
C LEU A 681 -21.92 13.26 49.17
N ASP A 682 -23.00 13.90 49.62
CA ASP A 682 -24.18 14.19 48.79
C ASP A 682 -23.82 15.12 47.63
N SER A 683 -22.94 16.11 47.85
CA SER A 683 -22.45 17.00 46.80
C SER A 683 -21.59 16.25 45.78
N ASP A 684 -20.70 15.37 46.24
CA ASP A 684 -19.90 14.51 45.35
C ASP A 684 -20.78 13.51 44.60
N GLN A 685 -21.79 12.93 45.26
CA GLN A 685 -22.77 12.04 44.62
C GLN A 685 -23.61 12.78 43.57
N GLN A 686 -24.02 14.02 43.84
CA GLN A 686 -24.66 14.87 42.85
C GLN A 686 -23.73 15.14 41.67
N ARG A 687 -22.47 15.52 41.91
CA ARG A 687 -21.48 15.75 40.85
C ARG A 687 -21.30 14.53 39.96
N VAL A 688 -21.13 13.35 40.57
CA VAL A 688 -21.01 12.08 39.85
C VAL A 688 -22.28 11.75 39.08
N SER A 689 -23.46 12.03 39.63
CA SER A 689 -24.73 11.81 38.94
C SER A 689 -24.90 12.74 37.71
N GLU A 690 -24.46 14.00 37.83
CA GLU A 690 -24.47 14.97 36.73
C GLU A 690 -23.45 14.60 35.63
N GLU A 691 -22.25 14.14 36.02
CA GLU A 691 -21.24 13.61 35.08
C GLU A 691 -21.77 12.38 34.35
N ASN A 692 -22.39 11.43 35.06
CA ASN A 692 -22.99 10.26 34.44
C ASN A 692 -24.14 10.64 33.48
N LEU A 693 -24.94 11.65 33.84
CA LEU A 693 -25.98 12.17 32.95
C LEU A 693 -25.38 12.78 31.69
N LYS A 694 -24.33 13.60 31.82
CA LYS A 694 -23.58 14.17 30.68
C LYS A 694 -23.00 13.08 29.79
N LEU A 695 -22.32 12.11 30.35
CA LEU A 695 -21.78 10.96 29.61
C LEU A 695 -22.87 10.16 28.91
N THR A 696 -24.03 9.98 29.55
CA THR A 696 -25.18 9.30 28.93
C THR A 696 -25.71 10.11 27.74
N THR A 697 -25.84 11.43 27.87
CA THR A 697 -26.26 12.30 26.77
C THR A 697 -25.23 12.34 25.63
N GLU A 698 -23.94 12.36 25.94
CA GLU A 698 -22.86 12.27 24.94
C GLU A 698 -22.88 10.93 24.21
N LEU A 699 -23.11 9.82 24.93
CA LEU A 699 -23.27 8.50 24.33
C LEU A 699 -24.52 8.42 23.43
N GLU A 700 -25.63 9.04 23.83
CA GLU A 700 -26.82 9.13 22.98
C GLU A 700 -26.60 9.99 21.74
N ASP A 701 -25.90 11.12 21.86
CA ASP A 701 -25.50 11.96 20.74
C ASP A 701 -24.53 11.25 19.79
N LEU A 702 -23.55 10.51 20.33
CA LEU A 702 -22.65 9.68 19.52
C LEU A 702 -23.42 8.55 18.85
N LYS A 703 -24.36 7.90 19.54
CA LYS A 703 -25.22 6.87 18.95
C LYS A 703 -26.15 7.45 17.89
N TYR A 704 -26.61 8.68 18.04
CA TYR A 704 -27.39 9.40 17.04
C TYR A 704 -26.52 9.81 15.84
N LYS A 705 -25.29 10.26 16.06
CA LYS A 705 -24.31 10.54 15.00
C LYS A 705 -23.92 9.27 14.24
N LEU A 706 -23.71 8.14 14.94
CA LEU A 706 -23.41 6.83 14.36
C LEU A 706 -24.61 6.24 13.60
N ASN A 707 -25.83 6.43 14.11
CA ASN A 707 -27.07 6.06 13.41
C ASN A 707 -27.57 7.15 12.45
N SER A 708 -26.86 8.26 12.32
CA SER A 708 -27.28 9.34 11.45
C SER A 708 -27.30 8.79 10.03
N ARG A 709 -28.40 9.07 9.32
CA ARG A 709 -28.62 8.59 7.96
C ARG A 709 -27.51 8.99 6.99
N GLY A 710 -26.66 9.97 7.32
CA GLY A 710 -25.51 10.38 6.52
C GLY A 710 -24.49 9.26 6.35
N LEU A 711 -23.96 8.72 7.45
CA LEU A 711 -22.94 7.67 7.41
C LEU A 711 -23.48 6.38 6.78
N ARG A 712 -24.73 5.98 7.08
CA ARG A 712 -25.34 4.81 6.43
C ARG A 712 -25.53 5.00 4.93
N LYS A 713 -25.98 6.18 4.49
CA LYS A 713 -26.11 6.49 3.06
C LYS A 713 -24.75 6.53 2.38
N GLU A 714 -23.72 7.03 3.05
CA GLU A 714 -22.36 7.05 2.51
C GLU A 714 -21.79 5.63 2.38
N LEU A 715 -22.05 4.77 3.36
CA LEU A 715 -21.70 3.35 3.31
C LEU A 715 -22.45 2.61 2.19
N GLU A 716 -23.77 2.85 2.05
CA GLU A 716 -24.57 2.32 0.93
C GLU A 716 -24.06 2.83 -0.43
N LEU A 717 -23.68 4.11 -0.54
CA LEU A 717 -23.10 4.67 -1.76
C LEU A 717 -21.75 4.02 -2.08
N LYS A 718 -20.91 3.78 -1.06
CA LYS A 718 -19.63 3.09 -1.21
C LYS A 718 -19.82 1.63 -1.60
N ASP A 719 -20.79 0.92 -1.03
CA ASP A 719 -21.12 -0.44 -1.43
C ASP A 719 -21.64 -0.50 -2.88
N MET A 720 -22.43 0.49 -3.32
CA MET A 720 -22.84 0.61 -4.71
C MET A 720 -21.66 0.92 -5.65
N GLU A 721 -20.70 1.74 -5.21
CA GLU A 721 -19.47 2.04 -5.95
C GLU A 721 -18.58 0.80 -6.10
N ILE A 722 -18.38 0.06 -5.00
CA ILE A 722 -17.66 -1.23 -5.01
C ILE A 722 -18.34 -2.22 -5.94
N LYS A 723 -19.67 -2.33 -5.88
CA LYS A 723 -20.43 -3.23 -6.75
C LYS A 723 -20.25 -2.89 -8.23
N LYS A 724 -20.29 -1.60 -8.60
CA LYS A 724 -19.99 -1.15 -9.97
C LYS A 724 -18.56 -1.51 -10.39
N LEU A 725 -17.57 -1.27 -9.52
CA LEU A 725 -16.18 -1.62 -9.83
C LEU A 725 -15.98 -3.13 -10.02
N VAL A 726 -16.70 -3.97 -9.27
CA VAL A 726 -16.68 -5.43 -9.43
C VAL A 726 -17.33 -5.83 -10.75
N ASP A 727 -18.44 -5.21 -11.13
CA ASP A 727 -19.12 -5.46 -12.41
C ASP A 727 -18.21 -5.04 -13.60
N ASP A 728 -17.60 -3.86 -13.55
CA ASP A 728 -16.65 -3.36 -14.54
C ASP A 728 -15.41 -4.27 -14.65
N TYR A 729 -14.89 -4.74 -13.52
CA TYR A 729 -13.78 -5.69 -13.49
C TYR A 729 -14.15 -7.02 -14.14
N ASN A 730 -15.35 -7.53 -13.86
CA ASN A 730 -15.84 -8.77 -14.45
C ASN A 730 -16.08 -8.61 -15.96
N GLU A 731 -16.59 -7.47 -16.42
CA GLU A 731 -16.73 -7.16 -17.83
C GLU A 731 -15.36 -7.12 -18.53
N MET A 732 -14.38 -6.42 -17.95
CA MET A 732 -13.02 -6.34 -18.48
C MET A 732 -12.32 -7.71 -18.51
N LYS A 733 -12.52 -8.53 -17.48
CA LYS A 733 -12.04 -9.91 -17.41
C LYS A 733 -12.65 -10.76 -18.52
N ASN A 734 -13.96 -10.67 -18.74
CA ASN A 734 -14.65 -11.40 -19.79
C ASN A 734 -14.20 -10.95 -21.19
N ASP A 735 -13.99 -9.65 -21.39
CA ASP A 735 -13.43 -9.09 -22.63
C ASP A 735 -12.01 -9.59 -22.92
N LEU A 736 -11.16 -9.68 -21.88
CA LEU A 736 -9.82 -10.26 -21.98
C LEU A 736 -9.87 -11.75 -22.34
N LEU A 737 -10.76 -12.51 -21.71
CA LEU A 737 -11.01 -13.92 -22.04
C LEU A 737 -11.48 -14.09 -23.49
N ASN A 738 -12.44 -13.28 -23.93
CA ASN A 738 -12.95 -13.30 -25.30
C ASN A 738 -11.85 -12.95 -26.32
N ARG A 739 -11.01 -11.95 -26.02
CA ARG A 739 -9.83 -11.62 -26.85
C ARG A 739 -8.83 -12.76 -26.90
N TYR A 740 -8.57 -13.40 -25.76
CA TYR A 740 -7.66 -14.54 -25.70
C TYR A 740 -8.17 -15.70 -26.54
N ASP A 741 -9.46 -16.03 -26.47
CA ASP A 741 -10.07 -17.07 -27.28
C ASP A 741 -10.07 -16.72 -28.78
N ALA A 742 -10.30 -15.45 -29.13
CA ALA A 742 -10.17 -14.97 -30.51
C ALA A 742 -8.74 -15.13 -31.04
N LEU A 743 -7.73 -14.69 -30.28
CA LEU A 743 -6.32 -14.84 -30.63
C LEU A 743 -5.89 -16.31 -30.72
N ARG A 744 -6.44 -17.18 -29.86
CA ARG A 744 -6.19 -18.62 -29.91
C ARG A 744 -6.77 -19.23 -31.19
N LYS A 745 -7.98 -18.83 -31.59
CA LYS A 745 -8.59 -19.25 -32.86
C LYS A 745 -7.77 -18.76 -34.05
N GLU A 746 -7.33 -17.50 -34.04
CA GLU A 746 -6.47 -16.91 -35.08
C GLU A 746 -5.12 -17.64 -35.19
N LYS A 747 -4.47 -17.92 -34.05
CA LYS A 747 -3.23 -18.71 -34.01
C LYS A 747 -3.42 -20.10 -34.62
N ASN A 748 -4.53 -20.77 -34.32
CA ASN A 748 -4.84 -22.08 -34.88
C ASN A 748 -5.08 -22.01 -36.38
N ALA A 749 -5.80 -20.97 -36.87
CA ALA A 749 -6.00 -20.74 -38.30
C ALA A 749 -4.68 -20.47 -39.03
N LEU A 750 -3.82 -19.62 -38.48
CA LEU A 750 -2.48 -19.35 -39.04
C LEU A 750 -1.59 -20.58 -39.03
N SER A 751 -1.70 -21.45 -38.01
CA SER A 751 -0.98 -22.72 -37.98
C SER A 751 -1.43 -23.64 -39.10
N GLN A 752 -2.75 -23.73 -39.35
CA GLN A 752 -3.30 -24.51 -40.45
C GLN A 752 -2.85 -23.95 -41.81
N GLU A 753 -2.90 -22.62 -42.01
CA GLU A 753 -2.38 -21.98 -43.22
C GLU A 753 -0.89 -22.26 -43.44
N LEU A 754 -0.08 -22.23 -42.37
CA LEU A 754 1.34 -22.58 -42.43
C LEU A 754 1.57 -24.03 -42.86
N ASP A 755 0.79 -24.96 -42.32
CA ASP A 755 0.88 -26.37 -42.68
C ASP A 755 0.41 -26.62 -44.12
N GLU A 756 -0.62 -25.93 -44.58
CA GLU A 756 -1.02 -25.93 -46.00
C GLU A 756 0.06 -25.38 -46.92
N MET A 757 0.71 -24.27 -46.54
CA MET A 757 1.79 -23.68 -47.32
C MET A 757 3.04 -24.58 -47.35
N ARG A 758 3.36 -25.26 -46.24
CA ARG A 758 4.39 -26.30 -46.19
C ARG A 758 4.04 -27.47 -47.11
N ALA A 759 2.80 -27.94 -47.08
CA ALA A 759 2.35 -29.01 -47.97
C ALA A 759 2.42 -28.60 -49.45
N LYS A 760 2.02 -27.36 -49.79
CA LYS A 760 2.16 -26.80 -51.15
C LYS A 760 3.63 -26.70 -51.57
N LEU A 761 4.51 -26.26 -50.67
CA LEU A 761 5.94 -26.18 -50.92
C LEU A 761 6.54 -27.56 -51.18
N GLU A 762 6.21 -28.57 -50.36
CA GLU A 762 6.69 -29.94 -50.56
C GLU A 762 6.16 -30.55 -51.87
N ARG A 763 4.89 -30.30 -52.22
CA ARG A 763 4.36 -30.69 -53.55
C ARG A 763 5.12 -30.01 -54.69
N SER A 764 5.46 -28.73 -54.54
CA SER A 764 6.25 -27.99 -55.54
C SER A 764 7.68 -28.52 -55.65
N LYS A 765 8.33 -28.85 -54.53
CA LYS A 765 9.66 -29.47 -54.51
C LYS A 765 9.64 -30.84 -55.17
N ALA A 766 8.68 -31.70 -54.81
CA ALA A 766 8.51 -33.00 -55.44
C ALA A 766 8.24 -32.87 -56.95
N ALA A 767 7.41 -31.91 -57.37
CA ALA A 767 7.17 -31.64 -58.79
C ALA A 767 8.43 -31.13 -59.51
N GLN A 768 9.22 -30.27 -58.87
CA GLN A 768 10.51 -29.82 -59.40
C GLN A 768 11.53 -30.95 -59.48
N GLU A 769 11.59 -31.84 -58.51
CA GLU A 769 12.50 -33.00 -58.49
C GLU A 769 12.10 -34.03 -59.56
N VAL A 770 10.80 -34.21 -59.82
CA VAL A 770 10.29 -34.98 -60.96
C VAL A 770 10.64 -34.32 -62.30
N LEU A 771 10.60 -32.98 -62.39
CA LEU A 771 11.04 -32.23 -63.56
C LEU A 771 12.56 -32.32 -63.77
N LEU A 772 13.34 -32.20 -62.70
CA LEU A 772 14.81 -32.31 -62.72
C LEU A 772 15.24 -33.72 -63.11
N SER A 773 14.59 -34.76 -62.58
CA SER A 773 14.85 -36.15 -62.95
C SER A 773 14.40 -36.47 -64.37
N LYS A 774 13.33 -35.84 -64.89
CA LYS A 774 12.97 -35.87 -66.32
C LYS A 774 13.99 -35.16 -67.21
N GLN A 775 14.57 -34.06 -66.76
CA GLN A 775 15.63 -33.34 -67.48
C GLN A 775 16.96 -34.10 -67.43
N MET A 776 17.30 -34.75 -66.31
CA MET A 776 18.50 -35.56 -66.14
C MET A 776 18.45 -36.88 -66.95
N LYS A 777 17.27 -37.39 -67.30
CA LYS A 777 17.10 -38.56 -68.18
C LYS A 777 17.11 -38.23 -69.68
N LYS A 778 17.22 -36.96 -70.07
CA LYS A 778 17.38 -36.53 -71.46
C LYS A 778 18.44 -35.43 -71.53
N THR A 779 19.72 -35.79 -71.61
CA THR A 779 20.76 -35.15 -72.45
C THR A 779 22.16 -35.52 -71.94
N GLU A 780 22.83 -36.46 -72.65
CA GLU A 780 24.26 -36.33 -72.92
C GLU A 780 24.44 -35.23 -73.99
N TYR A 781 25.62 -34.57 -73.98
CA TYR A 781 26.15 -33.56 -74.94
C TYR A 781 25.87 -32.05 -74.68
N PRO A 782 26.79 -31.13 -75.13
CA PRO A 782 27.85 -30.55 -74.30
C PRO A 782 27.69 -29.03 -74.08
N LEU A 783 28.60 -28.49 -73.25
CA LEU A 783 28.78 -27.06 -72.95
C LEU A 783 28.87 -26.15 -74.19
N SER A 784 27.96 -25.16 -74.29
CA SER A 784 28.18 -23.76 -74.76
C SER A 784 26.83 -23.07 -75.06
N PRO A 785 26.74 -21.73 -75.22
CA PRO A 785 27.54 -20.63 -74.70
C PRO A 785 26.68 -19.57 -73.98
N VAL A 786 27.38 -18.68 -73.24
CA VAL A 786 26.86 -17.46 -72.63
C VAL A 786 25.97 -16.68 -73.61
N SER A 787 24.73 -16.38 -73.20
CA SER A 787 23.82 -15.47 -73.90
C SER A 787 23.57 -14.20 -73.08
N PRO A 788 23.26 -13.06 -73.73
CA PRO A 788 23.78 -11.75 -73.37
C PRO A 788 22.98 -11.03 -72.29
N GLN A 789 23.70 -10.24 -71.49
CA GLN A 789 23.16 -9.15 -70.66
C GLN A 789 22.21 -8.28 -71.50
N ARG A 790 20.90 -8.42 -71.27
CA ARG A 790 19.96 -7.35 -71.59
C ARG A 790 20.06 -6.30 -70.50
N SER A 791 20.77 -5.22 -70.81
CA SER A 791 20.64 -3.93 -70.15
C SER A 791 19.17 -3.54 -70.04
N PRO A 792 18.63 -3.23 -68.84
CA PRO A 792 17.34 -2.58 -68.74
C PRO A 792 17.54 -1.14 -69.23
N ARG A 793 16.97 -0.83 -70.39
CA ARG A 793 16.68 0.54 -70.80
C ARG A 793 15.95 1.22 -69.65
N SER A 794 16.50 2.32 -69.17
CA SER A 794 15.85 3.33 -68.35
C SER A 794 14.59 3.82 -69.08
N ARG A 795 13.46 3.16 -68.84
CA ARG A 795 12.16 3.82 -69.02
C ARG A 795 12.02 4.71 -67.80
N ASP A 796 12.12 6.02 -68.03
CA ASP A 796 11.58 7.04 -67.15
C ASP A 796 10.09 6.74 -66.96
N HIS A 797 9.78 5.87 -66.01
CA HIS A 797 8.47 5.76 -65.45
C HIS A 797 8.29 7.05 -64.65
N SER A 798 7.48 7.97 -65.18
CA SER A 798 6.63 8.80 -64.33
C SER A 798 5.87 7.83 -63.45
N SER A 799 6.47 7.50 -62.31
CA SER A 799 5.99 6.45 -61.44
C SER A 799 4.64 6.91 -60.95
N ASP A 800 3.63 6.13 -61.33
CA ASP A 800 2.29 6.20 -60.78
C ASP A 800 2.42 6.53 -59.28
N PRO A 801 1.81 7.64 -58.81
CA PRO A 801 1.98 8.10 -57.42
C PRO A 801 1.63 6.99 -56.42
N ARG A 802 0.82 6.00 -56.83
CA ARG A 802 0.55 4.78 -56.07
C ARG A 802 1.77 3.87 -55.89
N VAL A 803 2.64 3.73 -56.89
CA VAL A 803 3.88 2.95 -56.80
C VAL A 803 4.88 3.64 -55.89
N ASN A 804 5.04 4.96 -56.00
CA ASN A 804 5.91 5.74 -55.10
C ASN A 804 5.41 5.72 -53.65
N LEU A 805 4.08 5.74 -53.45
CA LEU A 805 3.44 5.58 -52.14
C LEU A 805 3.75 4.21 -51.53
N LEU A 806 3.58 3.13 -52.31
CA LEU A 806 3.86 1.76 -51.85
C LEU A 806 5.36 1.56 -51.57
N GLU A 807 6.23 2.14 -52.38
CA GLU A 807 7.68 2.07 -52.16
C GLU A 807 8.09 2.84 -50.90
N SER A 808 7.51 4.01 -50.66
CA SER A 808 7.72 4.80 -49.43
C SER A 808 7.18 4.07 -48.19
N GLN A 809 6.01 3.42 -48.30
CA GLN A 809 5.46 2.57 -47.22
C GLN A 809 6.36 1.36 -46.93
N LYS A 810 6.89 0.71 -47.97
CA LYS A 810 7.85 -0.40 -47.84
C LYS A 810 9.14 0.05 -47.15
N GLN A 811 9.67 1.24 -47.49
CA GLN A 811 10.83 1.82 -46.83
C GLN A 811 10.55 2.10 -45.34
N LEU A 812 9.37 2.65 -45.02
CA LEU A 812 8.93 2.87 -43.64
C LEU A 812 8.89 1.55 -42.84
N PHE A 813 8.32 0.48 -43.41
CA PHE A 813 8.28 -0.83 -42.76
C PHE A 813 9.67 -1.43 -42.58
N LYS A 814 10.60 -1.25 -43.53
CA LYS A 814 11.99 -1.68 -43.36
C LYS A 814 12.69 -0.96 -42.21
N ILE A 815 12.53 0.36 -42.10
CA ILE A 815 13.10 1.16 -41.01
C ILE A 815 12.55 0.67 -39.66
N LYS A 816 11.24 0.49 -39.54
CA LYS A 816 10.60 -0.04 -38.32
C LYS A 816 11.04 -1.45 -37.98
N LEU A 817 11.10 -2.35 -38.96
CA LEU A 817 11.57 -3.73 -38.74
C LEU A 817 13.01 -3.75 -38.24
N GLN A 818 13.87 -2.87 -38.75
CA GLN A 818 15.24 -2.76 -38.27
C GLN A 818 15.29 -2.20 -36.84
N GLN A 819 14.48 -1.19 -36.49
CA GLN A 819 14.35 -0.70 -35.10
C GLN A 819 13.94 -1.84 -34.14
N TYR A 820 12.98 -2.68 -34.52
CA TYR A 820 12.58 -3.84 -33.71
C TYR A 820 13.71 -4.86 -33.54
N LYS A 821 14.49 -5.14 -34.59
CA LYS A 821 15.66 -6.02 -34.51
C LYS A 821 16.72 -5.47 -33.56
N ASP A 822 16.99 -4.17 -33.63
CA ASP A 822 17.96 -3.51 -32.77
C ASP A 822 17.49 -3.55 -31.30
N CYS A 823 16.22 -3.21 -31.01
CA CYS A 823 15.64 -3.32 -29.67
C CYS A 823 15.68 -4.76 -29.11
N ASN A 824 15.39 -5.76 -29.94
CA ASN A 824 15.47 -7.17 -29.54
C ASN A 824 16.91 -7.59 -29.23
N SER A 825 17.89 -7.09 -29.99
CA SER A 825 19.31 -7.34 -29.71
C SER A 825 19.76 -6.71 -28.38
N ASP A 826 19.19 -5.56 -28.02
CA ASP A 826 19.45 -4.87 -26.75
C ASP A 826 18.82 -5.58 -25.57
N LEU A 827 17.57 -6.02 -25.70
CA LEU A 827 16.90 -6.84 -24.69
C LEU A 827 17.67 -8.13 -24.43
N LYS A 828 18.18 -8.80 -25.48
CA LYS A 828 19.04 -9.98 -25.33
C LYS A 828 20.35 -9.65 -24.62
N PHE A 829 20.96 -8.50 -24.91
CA PHE A 829 22.18 -8.07 -24.23
C PHE A 829 21.93 -7.79 -22.74
N VAL A 830 20.85 -7.07 -22.41
CA VAL A 830 20.46 -6.76 -21.02
C VAL A 830 20.12 -8.04 -20.26
N ALA A 831 19.34 -8.95 -20.86
CA ALA A 831 19.04 -10.25 -20.27
C ALA A 831 20.32 -11.03 -19.96
N ASN A 832 21.24 -11.15 -20.92
CA ASN A 832 22.53 -11.83 -20.72
C ASN A 832 23.41 -11.15 -19.67
N PHE A 833 23.38 -9.82 -19.58
CA PHE A 833 24.11 -9.07 -18.55
C PHE A 833 23.54 -9.36 -17.17
N LEU A 834 22.22 -9.27 -17.01
CA LEU A 834 21.53 -9.57 -15.76
C LEU A 834 21.72 -11.03 -15.33
N THR A 835 21.65 -11.99 -16.24
CA THR A 835 21.95 -13.41 -15.95
C THR A 835 23.37 -13.57 -15.42
N ARG A 836 24.37 -12.94 -16.05
CA ARG A 836 25.76 -13.02 -15.58
C ARG A 836 25.98 -12.32 -14.24
N GLU A 837 25.30 -11.20 -14.01
CA GLU A 837 25.36 -10.50 -12.73
C GLU A 837 24.72 -11.35 -11.62
N LEU A 838 23.58 -11.98 -11.92
CA LEU A 838 22.87 -12.88 -11.02
C LEU A 838 23.73 -14.12 -10.70
N GLU A 839 24.31 -14.79 -11.70
CA GLU A 839 25.28 -15.88 -11.50
C GLU A 839 26.51 -15.45 -10.67
N SER A 840 26.96 -14.20 -10.84
CA SER A 840 28.06 -13.65 -10.05
C SER A 840 27.65 -13.40 -8.60
N LYS A 841 26.43 -12.90 -8.36
CA LYS A 841 25.89 -12.68 -7.02
C LYS A 841 25.59 -14.00 -6.33
N GLU A 842 25.02 -14.98 -7.03
CA GLU A 842 24.83 -16.34 -6.54
C GLU A 842 26.15 -16.99 -6.16
N ARG A 843 27.21 -16.82 -6.95
CA ARG A 843 28.55 -17.28 -6.57
C ARG A 843 29.07 -16.62 -5.29
N VAL A 844 28.82 -15.32 -5.11
CA VAL A 844 29.18 -14.59 -3.88
C VAL A 844 28.34 -15.09 -2.69
N VAL A 845 27.03 -15.27 -2.87
CA VAL A 845 26.14 -15.82 -1.83
C VAL A 845 26.56 -17.24 -1.46
N ALA A 846 26.84 -18.10 -2.43
CA ALA A 846 27.31 -19.47 -2.21
C ALA A 846 28.69 -19.52 -1.53
N SER A 847 29.57 -18.55 -1.78
CA SER A 847 30.86 -18.44 -1.08
C SER A 847 30.73 -17.84 0.33
N LEU A 848 29.80 -16.91 0.54
CA LEU A 848 29.44 -16.40 1.87
C LEU A 848 28.77 -17.48 2.74
N GLN A 849 27.90 -18.31 2.16
CA GLN A 849 27.28 -19.46 2.83
C GLN A 849 28.31 -20.53 3.21
N LYS A 850 29.40 -20.68 2.44
CA LYS A 850 30.50 -21.60 2.77
C LYS A 850 31.45 -21.08 3.84
N LEU A 851 31.44 -19.78 4.16
CA LEU A 851 32.43 -19.13 5.04
C LEU A 851 31.88 -18.65 6.40
N GLY A 852 30.59 -18.87 6.70
CA GLY A 852 30.06 -18.72 8.06
C GLY A 852 30.48 -17.43 8.77
N GLY A 853 30.12 -16.25 8.24
CA GLY A 853 30.35 -14.99 8.97
C GLY A 853 30.48 -13.74 8.10
N ILE A 854 29.81 -12.68 8.53
CA ILE A 854 29.68 -11.38 7.85
C ILE A 854 31.01 -10.61 7.91
N SER A 855 31.70 -10.49 6.77
CA SER A 855 32.66 -9.41 6.53
C SER A 855 31.98 -8.29 5.72
N LYS A 856 31.75 -7.13 6.35
CA LYS A 856 31.28 -5.90 5.70
C LYS A 856 32.41 -5.22 4.93
N GLU A 857 33.01 -5.90 3.95
CA GLU A 857 33.88 -5.22 3.00
C GLU A 857 33.04 -4.61 1.88
N LYS A 858 33.09 -3.27 1.78
CA LYS A 858 32.47 -2.53 0.67
C LYS A 858 32.98 -3.13 -0.65
N PRO A 859 32.10 -3.50 -1.61
CA PRO A 859 32.55 -4.07 -2.86
C PRO A 859 33.44 -3.05 -3.58
N GLN A 860 34.74 -3.33 -3.62
CA GLN A 860 35.66 -2.56 -4.44
C GLN A 860 35.17 -2.70 -5.89
N ARG A 861 34.76 -1.59 -6.49
CA ARG A 861 34.39 -1.52 -7.90
C ARG A 861 35.61 -1.94 -8.70
N THR A 862 35.62 -3.18 -9.17
CA THR A 862 36.73 -3.69 -9.98
C THR A 862 36.84 -2.86 -11.26
N PHE A 863 38.08 -2.59 -11.69
CA PHE A 863 38.36 -1.88 -12.94
C PHE A 863 37.56 -2.46 -14.13
N ARG A 864 37.31 -3.77 -14.13
CA ARG A 864 36.48 -4.47 -15.11
C ARG A 864 35.01 -4.01 -15.10
N ALA A 865 34.41 -3.80 -13.93
CA ALA A 865 33.04 -3.29 -13.83
C ALA A 865 32.93 -1.85 -14.35
N VAL A 866 33.93 -1.01 -14.02
CA VAL A 866 34.00 0.37 -14.51
C VAL A 866 34.23 0.40 -16.03
N ALA A 867 35.12 -0.44 -16.56
CA ALA A 867 35.38 -0.55 -18.00
C ALA A 867 34.14 -1.06 -18.78
N LEU A 868 33.40 -2.03 -18.23
CA LEU A 868 32.15 -2.50 -18.84
C LEU A 868 31.05 -1.44 -18.81
N ALA A 869 30.94 -0.67 -17.72
CA ALA A 869 30.01 0.45 -17.62
C ALA A 869 30.33 1.54 -18.65
N VAL A 870 31.61 1.93 -18.79
CA VAL A 870 32.06 2.90 -19.79
C VAL A 870 31.80 2.38 -21.21
N LEU A 871 32.10 1.11 -21.50
CA LEU A 871 31.83 0.50 -22.81
C LEU A 871 30.32 0.46 -23.12
N ALA A 872 29.49 0.17 -22.11
CA ALA A 872 28.03 0.21 -22.22
C ALA A 872 27.55 1.65 -22.49
N SER A 873 28.09 2.66 -21.80
CA SER A 873 27.76 4.07 -22.03
C SER A 873 28.14 4.54 -23.43
N VAL A 874 29.32 4.16 -23.95
CA VAL A 874 29.75 4.48 -25.32
C VAL A 874 28.82 3.82 -26.34
N ARG A 875 28.52 2.53 -26.18
CA ARG A 875 27.59 1.81 -27.06
C ARG A 875 26.18 2.40 -27.02
N PHE A 876 25.71 2.79 -25.85
CA PHE A 876 24.42 3.44 -25.68
C PHE A 876 24.38 4.80 -26.39
N LYS A 877 25.43 5.61 -26.25
CA LYS A 877 25.55 6.91 -26.95
C LYS A 877 25.52 6.75 -28.47
N THR A 878 26.34 5.85 -29.03
CA THR A 878 26.37 5.59 -30.48
C THR A 878 25.02 5.09 -31.01
N ARG A 879 24.31 4.26 -30.24
CA ARG A 879 22.97 3.80 -30.61
C ARG A 879 21.91 4.89 -30.51
N LEU A 880 22.02 5.79 -29.53
CA LEU A 880 21.12 6.92 -29.40
C LEU A 880 21.26 7.90 -30.57
N GLU A 881 22.48 8.09 -31.08
CA GLU A 881 22.75 8.83 -32.32
C GLU A 881 22.16 8.11 -33.56
N GLN A 882 22.35 6.79 -33.68
CA GLN A 882 21.74 6.00 -34.76
C GLN A 882 20.20 6.03 -34.71
N LEU A 883 19.60 6.02 -33.52
CA LEU A 883 18.16 6.08 -33.34
C LEU A 883 17.62 7.47 -33.73
N LYS A 884 18.33 8.55 -33.36
CA LYS A 884 18.00 9.91 -33.84
C LYS A 884 18.04 9.99 -35.36
N GLN A 885 19.06 9.43 -36.00
CA GLN A 885 19.17 9.41 -37.47
C GLN A 885 18.02 8.62 -38.12
N LYS A 886 17.68 7.44 -37.59
CA LYS A 886 16.54 6.63 -38.07
C LYS A 886 15.20 7.32 -37.85
N MET A 887 15.02 8.08 -36.77
CA MET A 887 13.79 8.87 -36.56
C MET A 887 13.67 10.01 -37.58
N LEU A 888 14.77 10.65 -37.95
CA LEU A 888 14.77 11.66 -39.02
C LEU A 888 14.42 11.01 -40.37
N GLU A 889 15.03 9.87 -40.71
CA GLU A 889 14.68 9.10 -41.91
C GLU A 889 13.20 8.68 -41.92
N GLU A 890 12.68 8.21 -40.79
CA GLU A 890 11.26 7.88 -40.63
C GLU A 890 10.35 9.08 -40.88
N GLN A 891 10.70 10.26 -40.34
CA GLN A 891 9.95 11.49 -40.57
C GLN A 891 9.99 11.92 -42.04
N HIS A 892 11.14 11.80 -42.71
CA HIS A 892 11.25 12.09 -44.14
C HIS A 892 10.38 11.17 -44.99
N VAL A 893 10.39 9.86 -44.71
CA VAL A 893 9.55 8.88 -45.42
C VAL A 893 8.05 9.12 -45.13
N LYS A 894 7.66 9.45 -43.89
CA LYS A 894 6.28 9.81 -43.56
C LYS A 894 5.81 11.07 -44.31
N LYS A 895 6.66 12.09 -44.42
CA LYS A 895 6.38 13.29 -45.22
C LYS A 895 6.24 12.97 -46.72
N ALA A 896 7.06 12.06 -47.25
CA ALA A 896 6.93 11.57 -48.62
C ALA A 896 5.60 10.82 -48.84
N ILE A 897 5.22 9.93 -47.92
CA ILE A 897 3.92 9.25 -47.93
C ILE A 897 2.76 10.24 -47.90
N GLY A 898 2.85 11.31 -47.10
CA GLY A 898 1.84 12.38 -47.06
C GLY A 898 1.65 13.05 -48.42
N ARG A 899 2.75 13.49 -49.04
CA ARG A 899 2.74 14.10 -50.38
C ARG A 899 2.17 13.16 -51.44
N TYR A 900 2.62 11.90 -51.48
CA TYR A 900 2.10 10.94 -52.45
C TYR A 900 0.63 10.58 -52.20
N LYS A 901 0.15 10.62 -50.96
CA LYS A 901 -1.28 10.41 -50.67
C LYS A 901 -2.14 11.54 -51.21
N GLU A 902 -1.70 12.78 -51.04
CA GLU A 902 -2.37 13.97 -51.60
C GLU A 902 -2.39 13.89 -53.13
N GLU A 903 -1.27 13.54 -53.77
CA GLU A 903 -1.18 13.35 -55.23
C GLU A 903 -2.05 12.19 -55.75
N THR A 904 -2.30 11.13 -54.97
CA THR A 904 -3.21 10.04 -55.36
C THR A 904 -4.70 10.34 -55.16
N VAL A 905 -5.06 11.41 -54.45
CA VAL A 905 -6.47 11.80 -54.22
C VAL A 905 -6.96 12.77 -55.31
N ASP A 906 -6.04 13.52 -55.94
CA ASP A 906 -6.34 14.46 -57.03
C ASP A 906 -6.30 13.82 -58.44
N VAL A 907 -6.05 12.51 -58.54
CA VAL A 907 -6.14 11.68 -59.76
C VAL A 907 -7.31 10.73 -59.66
#